data_AF-A0A660VPY4-F1
#
_entry.id   AF-A0A660VPY4-F1
#
_cell.length_a   1.000
_cell.length_b   1.000
_cell.length_c   1.000
_cell.angle_alpha   90.00
_cell.angle_beta   90.00
_cell.angle_gamma   90.00
#
_symmetry.space_group_name_H-M   'P 1'
#
loop_
_entity.id
_entity.type
_entity.pdbx_description
1 polymer ?
#
loop_
_entity_poly.entity_id
_entity_poly.type
_entity_poly.pdbx_seq_one_letter_code
_entity_poly.pdbx_strand_id
1 'polypeptide(L)'
;MRAAFHKALRWLLATWALAALLSLAWRGLSPPRPLAPLPDGVQAVELPRAGAPLRLAYRSWGARQGDDGAPRPAVLLLHGSPGDSGNFRKLAPLLAPRYFVLAPDLPGFGHSSLDVDGVSITDHAAHSLALLNALQIERAHVLGYSLGGGVALQLWERAPERVASLVLLASIGVQEMEWLGDYSLNHGLHLLQLAMIRGLDLALPHFGSTDALQRALQYARNFAQTDQRPLRGLLQRYDGPALVIHGEDDFLVPVEAAREHLRLLPQAQAWIAASAPQAGWGTADHFMPFRSPPPFAEALLEQLDRVQRGAAPTRATADPERVAAAARPFDPAAVPPARGLFLWILLLLIALSTFASEDLACVGAGLLAAQGRLGFVEASAAAFIGIFVGDMALFLAGRVLGRAVVRRAPLKWMLSEASLERCAAWFTKRGGAAIFVSRFTPGLRLPTYVAAGVVGTGVLRFAAWFALAGLAWTPVLVALSMLAGRRVLEATDWVAEHTALSLLIVVAALVLVTRILPGSLTHYGRRRLLGRWLRLRHWEFWPMWLIYPPVLVWIAWLALRHRSLAVVTAVNPGIPAGGIIGESKADILARLAGAGDALPQATSLPGDLPERERLSRLDAFSATLAQPWPLVLKPDAGQRGSGVGVCADRAAAVAWLDRNPVDMLAQEYVGGQEYGVFWYRRPSASRGEIFSITTKFLPEVRGDGRRNLEQLLLDDARAPAMQRAYAEALGARLTDVPAPGERVRLTELGTHCRGAVFEDGAELAGEGLREALDAIAASFEGFHFGRFDLRAPSAAALREGRDLKLLELNGLTSEATHIYDRRHSIFTAWRVLCRQWSIAFELGVAQRAAGVPLTSLREVLAMALAYRRTAARRRG
;
A
#
# COMPACT_ATOMS: atom_id res chain seq x y z
N MET A 1 -38.24 18.66 -15.52
CA MET A 1 -36.85 19.19 -15.68
C MET A 1 -35.75 18.29 -15.12
N ARG A 2 -35.68 17.99 -13.82
CA ARG A 2 -34.53 17.25 -13.22
C ARG A 2 -34.31 15.82 -13.76
N ALA A 3 -35.38 15.04 -14.01
CA ALA A 3 -35.25 13.69 -14.57
C ALA A 3 -34.75 13.70 -16.03
N ALA A 4 -35.18 14.69 -16.82
CA ALA A 4 -34.71 14.89 -18.18
C ALA A 4 -33.22 15.26 -18.22
N PHE A 5 -32.76 16.15 -17.31
CA PHE A 5 -31.34 16.51 -17.17
C PHE A 5 -30.45 15.30 -16.83
N HIS A 6 -30.87 14.43 -15.91
CA HIS A 6 -30.09 13.24 -15.55
C HIS A 6 -30.03 12.19 -16.66
N LYS A 7 -31.14 12.03 -17.41
CA LYS A 7 -31.18 11.15 -18.57
C LYS A 7 -30.25 11.70 -19.66
N ALA A 8 -30.32 13.01 -19.92
CA ALA A 8 -29.42 13.70 -20.86
C ALA A 8 -27.95 13.58 -20.46
N LEU A 9 -27.58 13.80 -19.19
CA LEU A 9 -26.21 13.68 -18.72
C LEU A 9 -25.66 12.25 -18.83
N ARG A 10 -26.47 11.23 -18.54
CA ARG A 10 -26.07 9.82 -18.71
C ARG A 10 -25.83 9.46 -20.17
N TRP A 11 -26.72 9.88 -21.06
CA TRP A 11 -26.52 9.71 -22.49
C TRP A 11 -25.28 10.47 -22.96
N LEU A 12 -25.09 11.71 -22.51
CA LEU A 12 -23.92 12.52 -22.85
C LEU A 12 -22.60 11.87 -22.40
N LEU A 13 -22.53 11.33 -21.18
CA LEU A 13 -21.36 10.62 -20.66
C LEU A 13 -21.13 9.29 -21.40
N ALA A 14 -22.19 8.52 -21.69
CA ALA A 14 -22.08 7.27 -22.44
C ALA A 14 -21.65 7.51 -23.90
N THR A 15 -22.22 8.51 -24.55
CA THR A 15 -21.83 8.95 -25.90
C THR A 15 -20.40 9.47 -25.91
N TRP A 16 -20.00 10.24 -24.90
CA TRP A 16 -18.61 10.70 -24.76
C TRP A 16 -17.64 9.54 -24.57
N ALA A 17 -17.95 8.58 -23.68
CA ALA A 17 -17.10 7.41 -23.45
C ALA A 17 -16.98 6.53 -24.70
N LEU A 18 -18.08 6.32 -25.42
CA LEU A 18 -18.07 5.61 -26.70
C LEU A 18 -17.22 6.37 -27.74
N ALA A 19 -17.39 7.68 -27.86
CA ALA A 19 -16.60 8.52 -28.76
C ALA A 19 -15.11 8.48 -28.41
N ALA A 20 -14.76 8.50 -27.13
CA ALA A 20 -13.37 8.41 -26.66
C ALA A 20 -12.75 7.05 -27.03
N LEU A 21 -13.48 5.94 -26.81
CA LEU A 21 -13.05 4.59 -27.21
C LEU A 21 -12.89 4.47 -28.73
N LEU A 22 -13.83 5.00 -29.51
CA LEU A 22 -13.75 5.01 -30.98
C LEU A 22 -12.56 5.86 -31.46
N SER A 23 -12.30 7.01 -30.83
CA SER A 23 -11.14 7.84 -31.11
C SER A 23 -9.83 7.11 -30.83
N LEU A 24 -9.74 6.35 -29.72
CA LEU A 24 -8.56 5.52 -29.41
C LEU A 24 -8.37 4.37 -30.41
N ALA A 25 -9.43 3.66 -30.75
CA ALA A 25 -9.39 2.59 -31.75
C ALA A 25 -8.98 3.14 -33.13
N TRP A 26 -9.55 4.28 -33.53
CA TRP A 26 -9.19 4.98 -34.76
C TRP A 26 -7.71 5.34 -34.79
N ARG A 27 -7.16 5.88 -33.69
CA ARG A 27 -5.73 6.23 -33.59
C ARG A 27 -4.80 5.02 -33.69
N GLY A 28 -5.19 3.87 -33.13
CA GLY A 28 -4.39 2.64 -33.21
C GLY A 28 -4.42 1.96 -34.57
N LEU A 29 -5.51 2.13 -35.33
CA LEU A 29 -5.69 1.57 -36.67
C LEU A 29 -5.23 2.52 -37.78
N SER A 30 -5.20 3.83 -37.51
CA SER A 30 -4.76 4.82 -38.49
C SER A 30 -3.25 4.74 -38.71
N PRO A 31 -2.79 4.81 -39.96
CA PRO A 31 -1.36 4.93 -40.23
C PRO A 31 -0.81 6.24 -39.61
N PRO A 32 0.51 6.30 -39.33
CA PRO A 32 1.14 7.53 -38.88
C PRO A 32 0.78 8.68 -39.83
N ARG A 33 0.37 9.82 -39.26
CA ARG A 33 -0.05 10.97 -40.06
C ARG A 33 1.12 11.39 -40.95
N PRO A 34 0.93 11.51 -42.28
CA PRO A 34 1.99 11.99 -43.15
C PRO A 34 2.41 13.39 -42.70
N LEU A 35 3.70 13.67 -42.78
CA LEU A 35 4.23 15.00 -42.44
C LEU A 35 3.59 16.04 -43.36
N ALA A 36 3.25 17.19 -42.78
CA ALA A 36 2.70 18.28 -43.54
C ALA A 36 3.67 18.69 -44.68
N PRO A 37 3.14 19.14 -45.83
CA PRO A 37 3.96 19.77 -46.86
C PRO A 37 4.80 20.91 -46.25
N LEU A 38 6.01 21.09 -46.73
CA LEU A 38 6.87 22.18 -46.28
C LEU A 38 6.30 23.50 -46.82
N PRO A 39 6.07 24.53 -45.99
CA PRO A 39 5.67 25.83 -46.46
C PRO A 39 6.85 26.58 -47.09
N ASP A 40 6.55 27.64 -47.84
CA ASP A 40 7.57 28.43 -48.53
C ASP A 40 8.70 28.92 -47.60
N GLY A 41 9.92 28.78 -48.10
CA GLY A 41 11.15 29.10 -47.37
C GLY A 41 11.52 28.12 -46.25
N VAL A 42 10.86 26.96 -46.14
CA VAL A 42 11.30 25.84 -45.28
C VAL A 42 11.88 24.74 -46.15
N GLN A 43 13.05 24.26 -45.74
CA GLN A 43 13.77 23.15 -46.36
C GLN A 43 13.80 21.98 -45.36
N ALA A 44 14.16 20.79 -45.82
CA ALA A 44 14.35 19.65 -44.92
C ALA A 44 15.53 18.78 -45.35
N VAL A 45 16.14 18.12 -44.36
CA VAL A 45 17.09 17.03 -44.55
C VAL A 45 16.46 15.76 -43.96
N GLU A 46 16.62 14.64 -44.66
CA GLU A 46 16.28 13.32 -44.13
C GLU A 46 17.50 12.72 -43.44
N LEU A 47 17.37 12.43 -42.14
CA LEU A 47 18.41 11.81 -41.33
C LEU A 47 18.12 10.30 -41.17
N PRO A 48 19.13 9.41 -41.29
CA PRO A 48 18.94 7.99 -41.09
C PRO A 48 18.47 7.67 -39.66
N ARG A 49 17.40 6.87 -39.53
CA ARG A 49 16.87 6.37 -38.25
C ARG A 49 16.33 4.95 -38.42
N ALA A 50 16.44 4.14 -37.37
CA ALA A 50 15.85 2.79 -37.36
C ALA A 50 14.32 2.88 -37.51
N GLY A 51 13.77 2.27 -38.57
CA GLY A 51 12.36 2.39 -38.94
C GLY A 51 12.17 3.36 -40.10
N ALA A 52 11.65 4.56 -39.83
CA ALA A 52 11.42 5.60 -40.82
C ALA A 52 12.47 6.73 -40.70
N PRO A 53 12.91 7.32 -41.83
CA PRO A 53 13.85 8.44 -41.80
C PRO A 53 13.28 9.61 -41.01
N LEU A 54 14.16 10.30 -40.29
CA LEU A 54 13.80 11.46 -39.49
C LEU A 54 13.93 12.71 -40.36
N ARG A 55 12.80 13.34 -40.66
CA ARG A 55 12.79 14.64 -41.34
C ARG A 55 13.15 15.75 -40.36
N LEU A 56 14.19 16.49 -40.67
CA LEU A 56 14.58 17.71 -39.96
C LEU A 56 14.35 18.92 -40.85
N ALA A 57 13.26 19.65 -40.58
CA ALA A 57 12.93 20.88 -41.27
C ALA A 57 13.74 22.06 -40.72
N TYR A 58 14.09 23.01 -41.58
CA TYR A 58 14.82 24.21 -41.19
C TYR A 58 14.54 25.37 -42.16
N ARG A 59 14.75 26.59 -41.69
CA ARG A 59 14.78 27.80 -42.51
C ARG A 59 16.21 28.32 -42.62
N SER A 60 16.51 28.96 -43.74
CA SER A 60 17.77 29.63 -43.96
C SER A 60 17.57 31.05 -44.48
N TRP A 61 18.49 31.94 -44.11
CA TRP A 61 18.54 33.32 -44.60
C TRP A 61 19.98 33.72 -44.93
N GLY A 62 20.15 34.56 -45.95
CA GLY A 62 21.46 34.97 -46.44
C GLY A 62 22.07 33.95 -47.42
N ALA A 63 23.04 34.40 -48.21
CA ALA A 63 23.79 33.53 -49.12
C ALA A 63 24.83 32.70 -48.35
N ARG A 64 25.09 31.46 -48.80
CA ARG A 64 26.17 30.63 -48.24
C ARG A 64 27.56 31.18 -48.54
N GLN A 65 27.70 31.91 -49.64
CA GLN A 65 28.93 32.55 -50.09
C GLN A 65 28.72 34.07 -50.17
N GLY A 66 29.77 34.83 -49.87
CA GLY A 66 29.83 36.26 -50.11
C GLY A 66 29.94 36.58 -51.61
N ASP A 67 29.86 37.87 -51.93
CA ASP A 67 30.01 38.36 -53.31
C ASP A 67 31.44 38.11 -53.85
N ASP A 68 32.39 37.90 -52.95
CA ASP A 68 33.78 37.50 -53.18
C ASP A 68 33.98 35.98 -53.35
N GLY A 69 32.90 35.18 -53.27
CA GLY A 69 32.94 33.72 -53.35
C GLY A 69 33.40 33.02 -52.05
N ALA A 70 33.79 33.77 -51.01
CA ALA A 70 34.20 33.20 -49.74
C ALA A 70 32.99 32.68 -48.94
N PRO A 71 33.08 31.55 -48.19
CA PRO A 71 31.99 31.08 -47.35
C PRO A 71 31.62 32.12 -46.28
N ARG A 72 30.33 32.47 -46.16
CA ARG A 72 29.88 33.31 -45.06
C ARG A 72 29.86 32.52 -43.75
N PRO A 73 30.27 33.11 -42.61
CA PRO A 73 30.16 32.44 -41.33
C PRO A 73 28.71 32.07 -41.02
N ALA A 74 28.50 30.86 -40.49
CA ALA A 74 27.18 30.35 -40.19
C ALA A 74 26.69 30.79 -38.80
N VAL A 75 25.39 31.04 -38.66
CA VAL A 75 24.71 31.30 -37.39
C VAL A 75 23.55 30.32 -37.24
N LEU A 76 23.61 29.46 -36.23
CA LEU A 76 22.57 28.50 -35.88
C LEU A 76 21.68 29.05 -34.78
N LEU A 77 20.39 29.23 -35.07
CA LEU A 77 19.37 29.75 -34.17
C LEU A 77 18.48 28.60 -33.66
N LEU A 78 18.61 28.26 -32.37
CA LEU A 78 17.89 27.17 -31.72
C LEU A 78 16.70 27.73 -30.94
N HIS A 79 15.48 27.32 -31.29
CA HIS A 79 14.25 27.83 -30.68
C HIS A 79 13.98 27.25 -29.28
N GLY A 80 13.08 27.91 -28.55
CA GLY A 80 12.59 27.50 -27.23
C GLY A 80 11.46 26.47 -27.30
N SER A 81 10.85 26.13 -26.17
CA SER A 81 9.73 25.18 -26.12
C SER A 81 8.48 25.80 -25.47
N PRO A 82 7.29 25.71 -26.12
CA PRO A 82 7.08 25.27 -27.49
C PRO A 82 7.55 26.35 -28.47
N GLY A 83 8.10 25.95 -29.61
CA GLY A 83 8.60 26.89 -30.63
C GLY A 83 8.92 26.19 -31.95
N ASP A 84 9.33 26.96 -32.95
CA ASP A 84 9.81 26.48 -34.25
C ASP A 84 10.72 27.55 -34.89
N SER A 85 11.30 27.28 -36.06
CA SER A 85 12.14 28.22 -36.82
C SER A 85 11.46 29.56 -37.13
N GLY A 86 10.12 29.61 -37.13
CA GLY A 86 9.32 30.83 -37.32
C GLY A 86 9.56 31.87 -36.23
N ASN A 87 10.01 31.45 -35.05
CA ASN A 87 10.43 32.29 -33.94
C ASN A 87 11.48 33.34 -34.36
N PHE A 88 12.32 33.03 -35.34
CA PHE A 88 13.41 33.92 -35.75
C PHE A 88 13.11 34.77 -36.99
N ARG A 89 11.89 34.75 -37.54
CA ARG A 89 11.55 35.46 -38.79
C ARG A 89 11.83 36.96 -38.78
N LYS A 90 11.83 37.60 -37.61
CA LYS A 90 12.17 39.03 -37.47
C LYS A 90 13.65 39.28 -37.18
N LEU A 91 14.34 38.33 -36.54
CA LEU A 91 15.76 38.45 -36.19
C LEU A 91 16.68 38.03 -37.34
N ALA A 92 16.41 36.87 -37.95
CA ALA A 92 17.27 36.29 -38.97
C ALA A 92 17.52 37.22 -40.18
N PRO A 93 16.54 37.99 -40.70
CA PRO A 93 16.79 38.95 -41.78
C PRO A 93 17.77 40.08 -41.41
N LEU A 94 17.90 40.42 -40.12
CA LEU A 94 18.85 41.44 -39.66
C LEU A 94 20.30 40.92 -39.67
N LEU A 95 20.48 39.60 -39.57
CA LEU A 95 21.79 38.94 -39.57
C LEU A 95 22.22 38.48 -40.99
N ALA A 96 21.24 38.14 -41.83
CA ALA A 96 21.42 37.62 -43.18
C ALA A 96 22.31 38.44 -44.14
N PRO A 97 22.43 39.78 -44.02
CA PRO A 97 23.34 40.55 -44.88
C PRO A 97 24.81 40.15 -44.71
N ARG A 98 25.21 39.71 -43.51
CA ARG A 98 26.61 39.39 -43.17
C ARG A 98 26.86 37.90 -42.92
N TYR A 99 25.82 37.15 -42.54
CA TYR A 99 25.95 35.76 -42.09
C TYR A 99 25.03 34.82 -42.88
N PHE A 100 25.40 33.54 -42.92
CA PHE A 100 24.48 32.48 -43.34
C PHE A 100 23.71 31.96 -42.13
N VAL A 101 22.43 32.33 -42.02
CA VAL A 101 21.62 32.08 -40.83
C VAL A 101 20.76 30.83 -41.04
N LEU A 102 20.74 29.94 -40.05
CA LEU A 102 19.98 28.70 -40.04
C LEU A 102 19.11 28.62 -38.78
N ALA A 103 17.86 28.23 -38.94
CA ALA A 103 16.98 27.91 -37.83
C ALA A 103 16.27 26.57 -38.07
N PRO A 104 16.67 25.47 -37.41
CA PRO A 104 15.93 24.21 -37.46
C PRO A 104 14.62 24.29 -36.69
N ASP A 105 13.61 23.56 -37.16
CA ASP A 105 12.51 23.08 -36.32
C ASP A 105 13.06 21.86 -35.56
N LEU A 106 13.20 21.93 -34.25
CA LEU A 106 13.68 20.81 -33.44
C LEU A 106 12.67 19.64 -33.54
N PRO A 107 13.12 18.36 -33.56
CA PRO A 107 12.21 17.22 -33.67
C PRO A 107 11.12 17.22 -32.57
N GLY A 108 9.90 16.85 -32.92
CA GLY A 108 8.72 17.06 -32.05
C GLY A 108 8.04 18.43 -32.23
N PHE A 109 8.64 19.35 -32.99
CA PHE A 109 8.12 20.70 -33.22
C PHE A 109 8.13 21.11 -34.69
N GLY A 110 7.38 22.16 -35.02
CA GLY A 110 7.30 22.73 -36.36
C GLY A 110 6.95 21.70 -37.44
N HIS A 111 7.74 21.66 -38.51
CA HIS A 111 7.59 20.79 -39.67
C HIS A 111 8.58 19.61 -39.68
N SER A 112 9.39 19.48 -38.63
CA SER A 112 10.20 18.29 -38.38
C SER A 112 9.33 17.12 -37.97
N SER A 113 9.89 15.90 -37.99
CA SER A 113 9.17 14.71 -37.52
C SER A 113 8.61 14.93 -36.11
N LEU A 114 7.29 14.80 -35.97
CA LEU A 114 6.59 15.03 -34.71
C LEU A 114 6.61 13.81 -33.78
N ASP A 115 6.81 12.61 -34.34
CA ASP A 115 6.88 11.37 -33.58
C ASP A 115 8.32 10.86 -33.49
N VAL A 116 8.97 11.19 -32.38
CA VAL A 116 10.36 10.85 -32.09
C VAL A 116 10.50 10.24 -30.71
N ASP A 117 11.50 9.38 -30.53
CA ASP A 117 11.71 8.64 -29.28
C ASP A 117 12.14 9.60 -28.15
N GLY A 118 13.07 10.51 -28.47
CA GLY A 118 13.63 11.50 -27.55
C GLY A 118 13.45 12.93 -28.04
N VAL A 119 13.02 13.80 -27.13
CA VAL A 119 12.88 15.27 -27.31
C VAL A 119 13.61 16.03 -26.20
N SER A 120 14.65 15.44 -25.59
CA SER A 120 15.45 16.16 -24.58
C SER A 120 16.39 17.19 -25.22
N ILE A 121 16.93 18.11 -24.41
CA ILE A 121 17.98 19.03 -24.87
C ILE A 121 19.20 18.30 -25.48
N THR A 122 19.51 17.12 -24.95
CA THR A 122 20.61 16.26 -25.39
C THR A 122 20.32 15.65 -26.76
N ASP A 123 19.08 15.23 -26.99
CA ASP A 123 18.63 14.73 -28.29
C ASP A 123 18.61 15.85 -29.33
N HIS A 124 18.07 17.01 -28.97
CA HIS A 124 18.04 18.19 -29.83
C HIS A 124 19.43 18.67 -30.24
N ALA A 125 20.43 18.56 -29.35
CA ALA A 125 21.82 18.87 -29.66
C ALA A 125 22.40 17.89 -30.69
N ALA A 126 22.12 16.59 -30.55
CA ALA A 126 22.55 15.58 -31.51
C ALA A 126 21.94 15.81 -32.91
N HIS A 127 20.65 16.16 -32.98
CA HIS A 127 19.99 16.48 -34.25
C HIS A 127 20.52 17.78 -34.88
N SER A 128 20.84 18.78 -34.06
CA SER A 128 21.44 20.03 -34.53
C SER A 128 22.83 19.79 -35.12
N LEU A 129 23.65 18.93 -34.50
CA LEU A 129 24.94 18.51 -35.03
C LEU A 129 24.79 17.76 -36.36
N ALA A 130 23.81 16.85 -36.44
CA ALA A 130 23.50 16.10 -37.67
C ALA A 130 23.08 17.03 -38.82
N LEU A 131 22.33 18.10 -38.53
CA LEU A 131 22.01 19.12 -39.52
C LEU A 131 23.26 19.83 -40.04
N LEU A 132 24.13 20.29 -39.14
CA LEU A 132 25.38 20.96 -39.54
C LEU A 132 26.24 20.03 -40.42
N ASN A 133 26.29 18.73 -40.11
CA ASN A 133 26.99 17.75 -40.92
C ASN A 133 26.37 17.60 -42.32
N ALA A 134 25.04 17.44 -42.40
CA ALA A 134 24.34 17.29 -43.66
C ALA A 134 24.46 18.53 -44.56
N LEU A 135 24.53 19.71 -43.94
CA LEU A 135 24.71 20.98 -44.63
C LEU A 135 26.18 21.33 -44.89
N GLN A 136 27.13 20.49 -44.45
CA GLN A 136 28.57 20.69 -44.57
C GLN A 136 29.06 22.00 -43.94
N ILE A 137 28.57 22.32 -42.74
CA ILE A 137 28.97 23.51 -42.00
C ILE A 137 29.93 23.10 -40.91
N GLU A 138 31.20 23.44 -41.08
CA GLU A 138 32.26 23.05 -40.15
C GLU A 138 32.13 23.75 -38.80
N ARG A 139 31.75 25.03 -38.77
CA ARG A 139 31.67 25.80 -37.53
C ARG A 139 30.59 26.88 -37.64
N ALA A 140 29.83 27.08 -36.56
CA ALA A 140 28.76 28.08 -36.51
C ALA A 140 28.75 28.84 -35.17
N HIS A 141 28.32 30.09 -35.20
CA HIS A 141 27.85 30.77 -33.99
C HIS A 141 26.52 30.15 -33.57
N VAL A 142 26.36 29.81 -32.30
CA VAL A 142 25.16 29.14 -31.82
C VAL A 142 24.40 30.07 -30.87
N LEU A 143 23.20 30.45 -31.27
CA LEU A 143 22.26 31.20 -30.44
C LEU A 143 21.15 30.27 -29.98
N GLY A 144 20.97 30.15 -28.67
CA GLY A 144 19.88 29.42 -28.07
C GLY A 144 18.89 30.32 -27.39
N TYR A 145 17.62 30.24 -27.80
CA TYR A 145 16.51 30.94 -27.16
C TYR A 145 15.80 30.04 -26.14
N SER A 146 15.64 30.48 -24.89
CA SER A 146 14.93 29.72 -23.85
C SER A 146 15.55 28.33 -23.66
N LEU A 147 14.76 27.25 -23.79
CA LEU A 147 15.26 25.86 -23.82
C LEU A 147 16.42 25.66 -24.82
N GLY A 148 16.41 26.37 -25.95
CA GLY A 148 17.41 26.29 -27.01
C GLY A 148 18.83 26.63 -26.54
N GLY A 149 19.01 27.37 -25.44
CA GLY A 149 20.35 27.58 -24.88
C GLY A 149 20.89 26.37 -24.11
N GLY A 150 20.02 25.57 -23.49
CA GLY A 150 20.40 24.25 -22.99
C GLY A 150 20.84 23.32 -24.14
N VAL A 151 20.15 23.38 -25.28
CA VAL A 151 20.55 22.67 -26.51
C VAL A 151 21.90 23.16 -27.02
N ALA A 152 22.13 24.48 -27.02
CA ALA A 152 23.40 25.08 -27.46
C ALA A 152 24.58 24.64 -26.57
N LEU A 153 24.40 24.61 -25.25
CA LEU A 153 25.40 24.11 -24.30
C LEU A 153 25.70 22.63 -24.51
N GLN A 154 24.68 21.80 -24.73
CA GLN A 154 24.86 20.37 -25.02
C GLN A 154 25.49 20.12 -26.38
N LEU A 155 25.23 20.97 -27.39
CA LEU A 155 25.89 20.92 -28.68
C LEU A 155 27.39 21.23 -28.52
N TRP A 156 27.74 22.24 -27.72
CA TRP A 156 29.13 22.54 -27.40
C TRP A 156 29.79 21.38 -26.64
N GLU A 157 29.17 20.82 -25.61
CA GLU A 157 29.75 19.69 -24.86
C GLU A 157 30.04 18.49 -25.76
N ARG A 158 29.17 18.24 -26.76
CA ARG A 158 29.33 17.12 -27.71
C ARG A 158 30.39 17.37 -28.77
N ALA A 159 30.50 18.60 -29.26
CA ALA A 159 31.38 18.96 -30.37
C ALA A 159 31.89 20.41 -30.23
N PRO A 160 32.82 20.69 -29.29
CA PRO A 160 33.27 22.03 -28.97
C PRO A 160 33.83 22.79 -30.17
N GLU A 161 34.52 22.10 -31.07
CA GLU A 161 35.14 22.64 -32.29
C GLU A 161 34.13 23.19 -33.29
N ARG A 162 32.86 22.74 -33.20
CA ARG A 162 31.76 23.15 -34.09
C ARG A 162 31.12 24.46 -33.67
N VAL A 163 31.42 24.95 -32.46
CA VAL A 163 30.83 26.16 -31.87
C VAL A 163 31.83 27.31 -31.92
N ALA A 164 31.53 28.35 -32.72
CA ALA A 164 32.37 29.54 -32.83
C ALA A 164 32.20 30.50 -31.64
N SER A 165 30.94 30.71 -31.22
CA SER A 165 30.58 31.47 -30.02
C SER A 165 29.21 31.04 -29.54
N LEU A 166 28.90 31.32 -28.27
CA LEU A 166 27.63 30.98 -27.64
C LEU A 166 26.82 32.26 -27.36
N VAL A 167 25.54 32.27 -27.75
CA VAL A 167 24.59 33.33 -27.39
C VAL A 167 23.43 32.72 -26.62
N LEU A 168 23.24 33.18 -25.39
CA LEU A 168 22.17 32.77 -24.49
C LEU A 168 21.08 33.85 -24.49
N LEU A 169 19.99 33.60 -25.22
CA LEU A 169 18.88 34.55 -25.37
C LEU A 169 17.69 34.09 -24.52
N ALA A 170 17.32 34.84 -23.47
CA ALA A 170 16.25 34.45 -22.56
C ALA A 170 16.38 32.98 -22.06
N SER A 171 17.61 32.51 -21.90
CA SER A 171 17.98 31.10 -21.90
C SER A 171 17.83 30.43 -20.55
N ILE A 172 17.52 29.13 -20.54
CA ILE A 172 17.74 28.26 -19.37
C ILE A 172 19.25 28.00 -19.17
N GLY A 173 19.63 27.41 -18.03
CA GLY A 173 21.01 26.98 -17.78
C GLY A 173 21.41 26.85 -16.31
N VAL A 174 20.63 27.47 -15.43
CA VAL A 174 20.78 27.44 -13.97
C VAL A 174 19.45 27.08 -13.34
N GLN A 175 19.14 25.79 -13.29
CA GLN A 175 17.83 25.29 -12.89
C GLN A 175 17.44 25.66 -11.45
N GLU A 176 18.43 25.85 -10.59
CA GLU A 176 18.30 26.37 -9.23
C GLU A 176 17.82 27.83 -9.16
N MET A 177 17.61 28.50 -10.30
CA MET A 177 16.94 29.81 -10.44
C MET A 177 15.54 29.69 -11.07
N GLU A 178 15.16 28.51 -11.55
CA GLU A 178 13.91 28.29 -12.27
C GLU A 178 12.84 27.65 -11.35
N TRP A 179 11.56 27.93 -11.59
CA TRP A 179 10.39 27.26 -10.97
C TRP A 179 10.49 27.02 -9.45
N LEU A 180 10.67 25.77 -9.01
CA LEU A 180 10.75 25.33 -7.61
C LEU A 180 12.20 25.27 -7.08
N GLY A 181 13.19 25.61 -7.90
CA GLY A 181 14.60 25.76 -7.50
C GLY A 181 15.34 24.46 -7.22
N ASP A 182 14.72 23.32 -7.49
CA ASP A 182 15.30 22.00 -7.36
C ASP A 182 14.95 21.14 -8.58
N TYR A 183 15.91 20.34 -9.04
CA TYR A 183 15.72 19.46 -10.20
C TYR A 183 14.60 18.45 -9.96
N SER A 184 14.62 17.72 -8.84
CA SER A 184 13.68 16.63 -8.59
C SER A 184 12.25 17.15 -8.44
N LEU A 185 12.08 18.30 -7.78
CA LEU A 185 10.77 18.96 -7.67
C LEU A 185 10.26 19.43 -9.04
N ASN A 186 11.09 20.14 -9.81
CA ASN A 186 10.72 20.63 -11.14
C ASN A 186 10.42 19.47 -12.11
N HIS A 187 11.24 18.41 -12.07
CA HIS A 187 11.06 17.24 -12.91
C HIS A 187 9.78 16.47 -12.54
N GLY A 188 9.46 16.34 -11.25
CA GLY A 188 8.19 15.81 -10.78
C GLY A 188 6.98 16.61 -11.30
N LEU A 189 7.08 17.94 -11.32
CA LEU A 189 6.04 18.81 -11.89
C LEU A 189 5.86 18.56 -13.40
N HIS A 190 6.94 18.44 -14.15
CA HIS A 190 6.87 18.16 -15.60
C HIS A 190 6.33 16.76 -15.91
N LEU A 191 6.67 15.74 -15.09
CA LEU A 191 6.08 14.40 -15.20
C LEU A 191 4.58 14.41 -14.92
N LEU A 192 4.13 15.16 -13.90
CA LEU A 192 2.72 15.34 -13.61
C LEU A 192 2.01 16.05 -14.76
N GLN A 193 2.61 17.12 -15.31
CA GLN A 193 2.09 17.83 -16.47
C GLN A 193 1.94 16.91 -17.69
N LEU A 194 2.95 16.07 -17.95
CA LEU A 194 2.91 15.07 -19.02
C LEU A 194 1.77 14.06 -18.78
N ALA A 195 1.63 13.55 -17.56
CA ALA A 195 0.56 12.62 -17.21
C ALA A 195 -0.83 13.26 -17.39
N MET A 196 -1.00 14.52 -16.99
CA MET A 196 -2.26 15.27 -17.17
C MET A 196 -2.61 15.48 -18.64
N ILE A 197 -1.66 15.99 -19.44
CA ILE A 197 -1.87 16.25 -20.87
C ILE A 197 -2.12 14.93 -21.60
N ARG A 198 -1.41 13.86 -21.24
CA ARG A 198 -1.67 12.51 -21.77
C ARG A 198 -3.05 12.00 -21.36
N GLY A 199 -3.48 12.24 -20.13
CA GLY A 199 -4.82 11.92 -19.68
C GLY A 199 -5.90 12.65 -20.48
N LEU A 200 -5.70 13.94 -20.76
CA LEU A 200 -6.59 14.73 -21.63
C LEU A 200 -6.59 14.21 -23.07
N ASP A 201 -5.42 13.83 -23.61
CA ASP A 201 -5.27 13.21 -24.94
C ASP A 201 -5.99 11.87 -25.05
N LEU A 202 -6.06 11.09 -23.96
CA LEU A 202 -6.80 9.83 -23.92
C LEU A 202 -8.31 10.06 -23.70
N ALA A 203 -8.68 11.08 -22.94
CA ALA A 203 -10.07 11.34 -22.57
C ALA A 203 -10.84 12.07 -23.67
N LEU A 204 -10.24 13.04 -24.37
CA LEU A 204 -10.94 13.84 -25.36
C LEU A 204 -11.08 13.10 -26.70
N PRO A 205 -12.31 12.89 -27.22
CA PRO A 205 -12.49 12.30 -28.54
C PRO A 205 -12.13 13.29 -29.63
N HIS A 206 -10.90 13.22 -30.16
CA HIS A 206 -10.41 14.11 -31.21
C HIS A 206 -10.07 13.40 -32.52
N PHE A 207 -10.05 12.07 -32.59
CA PHE A 207 -9.80 11.29 -33.82
C PHE A 207 -8.51 11.70 -34.57
N GLY A 208 -7.49 12.18 -33.84
CA GLY A 208 -6.24 12.67 -34.42
C GLY A 208 -6.28 14.11 -34.97
N SER A 209 -7.36 14.87 -34.78
CA SER A 209 -7.54 16.21 -35.38
C SER A 209 -6.93 17.39 -34.61
N THR A 210 -6.51 17.22 -33.35
CA THR A 210 -6.09 18.35 -32.49
C THR A 210 -4.58 18.51 -32.40
N ASP A 211 -3.99 19.25 -33.34
CA ASP A 211 -2.56 19.57 -33.34
C ASP A 211 -2.11 20.35 -32.08
N ALA A 212 -3.03 21.10 -31.47
CA ALA A 212 -2.76 21.85 -30.23
C ALA A 212 -2.39 20.92 -29.05
N LEU A 213 -3.09 19.79 -28.92
CA LEU A 213 -2.83 18.83 -27.85
C LEU A 213 -1.54 18.06 -28.09
N GLN A 214 -1.23 17.77 -29.35
CA GLN A 214 0.05 17.19 -29.74
C GLN A 214 1.22 18.12 -29.42
N ARG A 215 1.11 19.42 -29.73
CA ARG A 215 2.12 20.42 -29.35
C ARG A 215 2.30 20.52 -27.84
N ALA A 216 1.20 20.54 -27.08
CA ALA A 216 1.25 20.55 -25.61
C ALA A 216 1.90 19.28 -25.05
N LEU A 217 1.63 18.11 -25.65
CA LEU A 217 2.26 16.85 -25.30
C LEU A 217 3.77 16.89 -25.55
N GLN A 218 4.20 17.40 -26.71
CA GLN A 218 5.63 17.48 -27.03
C GLN A 218 6.37 18.49 -26.14
N TYR A 219 5.75 19.62 -25.83
CA TYR A 219 6.25 20.53 -24.81
C TYR A 219 6.47 19.82 -23.46
N ALA A 220 5.46 19.10 -22.96
CA ALA A 220 5.56 18.40 -21.69
C ALA A 220 6.59 17.26 -21.72
N ARG A 221 6.68 16.50 -22.83
CA ARG A 221 7.71 15.48 -23.02
C ARG A 221 9.11 16.09 -23.00
N ASN A 222 9.31 17.25 -23.63
CA ASN A 222 10.61 17.89 -23.72
C ASN A 222 11.19 18.21 -22.34
N PHE A 223 10.42 18.87 -21.47
CA PHE A 223 10.88 19.14 -20.10
C PHE A 223 10.92 17.89 -19.22
N ALA A 224 10.01 16.93 -19.41
CA ALA A 224 10.00 15.68 -18.67
C ALA A 224 11.14 14.71 -19.05
N GLN A 225 11.74 14.85 -20.24
CA GLN A 225 12.90 14.05 -20.66
C GLN A 225 14.23 14.80 -20.50
N THR A 226 14.18 16.11 -20.26
CA THR A 226 15.37 16.95 -20.12
C THR A 226 15.95 16.85 -18.71
N ASP A 227 17.26 16.58 -18.64
CA ASP A 227 18.08 16.74 -17.43
C ASP A 227 18.90 18.02 -17.54
N GLN A 228 18.57 19.01 -16.70
CA GLN A 228 19.27 20.30 -16.69
C GLN A 228 20.45 20.35 -15.72
N ARG A 229 20.62 19.37 -14.83
CA ARG A 229 21.69 19.37 -13.81
C ARG A 229 23.10 19.60 -14.39
N PRO A 230 23.45 19.07 -15.59
CA PRO A 230 24.77 19.32 -16.17
C PRO A 230 25.02 20.76 -16.60
N LEU A 231 23.97 21.54 -16.93
CA LEU A 231 24.08 22.83 -17.64
C LEU A 231 24.95 23.85 -16.90
N ARG A 232 24.82 23.94 -15.58
CA ARG A 232 25.65 24.80 -14.75
C ARG A 232 27.14 24.47 -14.89
N GLY A 233 27.48 23.19 -14.87
CA GLY A 233 28.84 22.72 -15.08
C GLY A 233 29.34 23.02 -16.50
N LEU A 234 28.47 22.96 -17.51
CA LEU A 234 28.81 23.34 -18.88
C LEU A 234 29.14 24.83 -18.99
N LEU A 235 28.32 25.68 -18.37
CA LEU A 235 28.59 27.13 -18.30
C LEU A 235 29.92 27.43 -17.61
N GLN A 236 30.25 26.72 -16.53
CA GLN A 236 31.53 26.89 -15.82
C GLN A 236 32.75 26.46 -16.64
N ARG A 237 32.60 25.53 -17.59
CA ARG A 237 33.69 25.04 -18.43
C ARG A 237 33.79 25.73 -19.78
N TYR A 238 32.78 26.50 -20.19
CA TYR A 238 32.81 27.17 -21.48
C TYR A 238 33.86 28.30 -21.48
N ASP A 239 34.86 28.16 -22.36
CA ASP A 239 35.99 29.10 -22.47
C ASP A 239 35.88 30.08 -23.64
N GLY A 240 35.00 29.80 -24.60
CA GLY A 240 34.84 30.59 -25.82
C GLY A 240 34.14 31.93 -25.61
N PRO A 241 34.01 32.75 -26.67
CA PRO A 241 33.25 34.00 -26.62
C PRO A 241 31.76 33.76 -26.36
N ALA A 242 31.18 34.55 -25.46
CA ALA A 242 29.78 34.43 -25.07
C ALA A 242 29.04 35.78 -25.03
N LEU A 243 27.73 35.75 -25.27
CA LEU A 243 26.82 36.88 -25.07
C LEU A 243 25.55 36.40 -24.37
N VAL A 244 25.14 37.11 -23.33
CA VAL A 244 23.87 36.88 -22.63
C VAL A 244 22.92 38.03 -22.98
N ILE A 245 21.76 37.69 -23.55
CA ILE A 245 20.72 38.63 -23.93
C ILE A 245 19.45 38.28 -23.13
N HIS A 246 18.95 39.19 -22.30
CA HIS A 246 17.81 38.92 -21.41
C HIS A 246 16.93 40.15 -21.20
N GLY A 247 15.70 39.96 -20.72
CA GLY A 247 14.80 41.06 -20.35
C GLY A 247 14.51 41.08 -18.85
N GLU A 248 14.44 42.27 -18.24
CA GLU A 248 14.16 42.40 -16.80
C GLU A 248 12.76 41.89 -16.38
N ASP A 249 11.80 41.87 -17.30
CA ASP A 249 10.42 41.45 -17.07
C ASP A 249 10.16 39.99 -17.52
N ASP A 250 11.20 39.19 -17.73
CA ASP A 250 11.07 37.78 -18.09
C ASP A 250 10.47 36.97 -16.92
N PHE A 251 9.22 36.53 -17.10
CA PHE A 251 8.47 35.79 -16.11
C PHE A 251 8.63 34.27 -16.20
N LEU A 252 9.25 33.75 -17.26
CA LEU A 252 9.47 32.31 -17.47
C LEU A 252 10.87 31.92 -17.01
N VAL A 253 11.88 32.70 -17.41
CA VAL A 253 13.25 32.57 -16.95
C VAL A 253 13.63 33.88 -16.28
N PRO A 254 13.68 33.93 -14.93
CA PRO A 254 13.92 35.19 -14.22
C PRO A 254 15.28 35.80 -14.62
N VAL A 255 15.37 37.13 -14.63
CA VAL A 255 16.60 37.87 -15.00
C VAL A 255 17.81 37.48 -14.15
N GLU A 256 17.57 36.98 -12.93
CA GLU A 256 18.60 36.43 -12.05
C GLU A 256 19.31 35.22 -12.64
N ALA A 257 18.63 34.40 -13.43
CA ALA A 257 19.27 33.32 -14.17
C ALA A 257 20.33 33.88 -15.15
N ALA A 258 20.00 34.97 -15.85
CA ALA A 258 20.96 35.65 -16.74
C ALA A 258 22.11 36.31 -15.98
N ARG A 259 21.86 36.91 -14.81
CA ARG A 259 22.93 37.44 -13.94
C ARG A 259 23.86 36.32 -13.47
N GLU A 260 23.30 35.16 -13.15
CA GLU A 260 24.09 33.99 -12.78
C GLU A 260 24.86 33.43 -13.99
N HIS A 261 24.27 33.40 -15.19
CA HIS A 261 25.01 33.06 -16.42
C HIS A 261 26.23 33.99 -16.62
N LEU A 262 26.07 35.29 -16.43
CA LEU A 262 27.15 36.28 -16.53
C LEU A 262 28.23 36.09 -15.45
N ARG A 263 27.87 35.58 -14.27
CA ARG A 263 28.83 35.21 -13.22
C ARG A 263 29.60 33.94 -13.60
N LEU A 264 28.93 32.91 -14.13
CA LEU A 264 29.55 31.65 -14.52
C LEU A 264 30.41 31.76 -15.80
N LEU A 265 30.06 32.71 -16.67
CA LEU A 265 30.75 33.06 -17.91
C LEU A 265 31.46 34.43 -17.75
N PRO A 266 32.64 34.49 -17.11
CA PRO A 266 33.33 35.75 -16.82
C PRO A 266 33.73 36.54 -18.09
N GLN A 267 33.83 35.88 -19.23
CA GLN A 267 34.08 36.49 -20.54
C GLN A 267 32.83 36.98 -21.26
N ALA A 268 31.64 36.61 -20.78
CA ALA A 268 30.40 36.95 -21.48
C ALA A 268 30.13 38.46 -21.42
N GLN A 269 29.74 38.99 -22.57
CA GLN A 269 29.09 40.30 -22.65
C GLN A 269 27.61 40.17 -22.32
N ALA A 270 26.99 41.29 -21.94
CA ALA A 270 25.60 41.35 -21.52
C ALA A 270 24.83 42.37 -22.35
N TRP A 271 23.61 42.01 -22.73
CA TRP A 271 22.58 42.95 -23.17
C TRP A 271 21.32 42.66 -22.38
N ILE A 272 20.93 43.56 -21.48
CA ILE A 272 19.75 43.38 -20.63
C ILE A 272 18.74 44.48 -20.96
N ALA A 273 17.58 44.12 -21.48
CA ALA A 273 16.50 45.07 -21.73
C ALA A 273 15.90 45.53 -20.40
N ALA A 274 15.94 46.84 -20.15
CA ALA A 274 15.36 47.44 -18.96
C ALA A 274 13.82 47.40 -19.00
N SER A 275 13.20 47.24 -17.82
CA SER A 275 11.74 47.35 -17.67
C SER A 275 11.28 48.75 -18.09
N ALA A 276 10.32 48.84 -19.02
CA ALA A 276 9.81 50.10 -19.54
C ALA A 276 8.30 50.22 -19.27
N PRO A 277 7.86 50.94 -18.21
CA PRO A 277 6.44 51.03 -17.83
C PRO A 277 5.53 51.62 -18.92
N GLN A 278 6.10 52.42 -19.83
CA GLN A 278 5.35 53.16 -20.85
C GLN A 278 5.36 52.49 -22.24
N ALA A 279 6.15 51.43 -22.45
CA ALA A 279 6.35 50.81 -23.77
C ALA A 279 5.33 49.70 -24.11
N GLY A 280 4.33 49.49 -23.26
CA GLY A 280 3.37 48.40 -23.37
C GLY A 280 3.97 47.05 -22.95
N TRP A 281 3.09 46.07 -22.71
CA TRP A 281 3.51 44.70 -22.36
C TRP A 281 4.37 44.10 -23.48
N GLY A 282 5.64 43.77 -23.20
CA GLY A 282 6.41 42.89 -24.08
C GLY A 282 7.72 43.36 -24.69
N THR A 283 8.30 44.47 -24.22
CA THR A 283 9.59 44.95 -24.74
C THR A 283 10.81 44.34 -24.02
N ALA A 284 10.65 43.90 -22.77
CA ALA A 284 11.68 43.29 -21.94
C ALA A 284 11.21 41.97 -21.28
N ASP A 285 10.28 41.25 -21.92
CA ASP A 285 9.78 39.96 -21.43
C ASP A 285 10.44 38.77 -22.17
N HIS A 286 10.07 37.54 -21.80
CA HIS A 286 10.57 36.32 -22.45
C HIS A 286 10.37 36.32 -23.99
N PHE A 287 9.33 37.00 -24.47
CA PHE A 287 8.94 37.04 -25.87
C PHE A 287 9.55 38.21 -26.65
N MET A 288 10.45 38.99 -26.05
CA MET A 288 11.16 40.08 -26.71
C MET A 288 11.81 39.70 -28.06
N PRO A 289 12.31 38.45 -28.30
CA PRO A 289 12.85 38.08 -29.60
C PRO A 289 11.83 38.16 -30.74
N PHE A 290 10.54 38.03 -30.43
CA PHE A 290 9.44 38.02 -31.40
C PHE A 290 8.79 39.38 -31.56
N ARG A 291 8.87 40.23 -30.52
CA ARG A 291 8.15 41.51 -30.48
C ARG A 291 9.03 42.65 -30.97
N SER A 292 10.24 42.77 -30.42
CA SER A 292 11.12 43.92 -30.64
C SER A 292 12.60 43.51 -30.81
N PRO A 293 12.97 42.80 -31.89
CA PRO A 293 14.35 42.35 -32.10
C PRO A 293 15.41 43.42 -32.45
N PRO A 294 15.13 44.55 -33.13
CA PRO A 294 16.19 45.46 -33.57
C PRO A 294 17.19 45.91 -32.49
N PRO A 295 16.77 46.28 -31.27
CA PRO A 295 17.68 46.78 -30.24
C PRO A 295 18.78 45.79 -29.79
N PHE A 296 18.49 44.49 -29.74
CA PHE A 296 19.52 43.50 -29.38
C PHE A 296 20.21 42.87 -30.59
N ALA A 297 19.61 42.95 -31.78
CA ALA A 297 20.21 42.45 -33.02
C ALA A 297 21.53 43.19 -33.34
N GLU A 298 21.62 44.49 -33.05
CA GLU A 298 22.85 45.26 -33.19
C GLU A 298 23.95 44.76 -32.25
N ALA A 299 23.64 44.56 -30.96
CA ALA A 299 24.58 44.01 -29.99
C ALA A 299 25.02 42.58 -30.35
N LEU A 300 24.10 41.78 -30.89
CA LEU A 300 24.40 40.45 -31.42
C LEU A 300 25.38 40.55 -32.59
N LEU A 301 25.08 41.35 -33.61
CA LEU A 301 25.96 41.55 -34.78
C LEU A 301 27.35 42.00 -34.37
N GLU A 302 27.45 42.98 -33.47
CA GLU A 302 28.72 43.48 -32.97
C GLU A 302 29.54 42.36 -32.33
N GLN A 303 28.91 41.52 -31.50
CA GLN A 303 29.60 40.40 -30.88
C GLN A 303 30.05 39.36 -31.90
N LEU A 304 29.20 38.99 -32.86
CA LEU A 304 29.57 38.04 -33.91
C LEU A 304 30.77 38.56 -34.72
N ASP A 305 30.75 39.85 -35.08
CA ASP A 305 31.84 40.50 -35.83
C ASP A 305 33.14 40.59 -35.01
N ARG A 306 33.05 40.75 -33.68
CA ARG A 306 34.23 40.69 -32.78
C ARG A 306 34.85 39.29 -32.80
N VAL A 307 34.03 38.24 -32.80
CA VAL A 307 34.52 36.85 -32.86
C VAL A 307 35.21 36.58 -34.19
N GLN A 308 34.62 37.02 -35.31
CA GLN A 308 35.21 36.83 -36.65
C GLN A 308 36.55 37.57 -36.81
N ARG A 309 36.73 38.71 -36.14
CA ARG A 309 38.01 39.44 -36.10
C ARG A 309 39.01 38.93 -35.07
N GLY A 310 38.68 37.89 -34.29
CA GLY A 310 39.53 37.39 -33.20
C GLY A 310 39.67 38.34 -32.01
N ALA A 311 38.79 39.33 -31.88
CA ALA A 311 38.82 40.37 -30.85
C ALA A 311 37.85 40.12 -29.68
N ALA A 312 37.05 39.05 -29.75
CA ALA A 312 36.09 38.73 -28.69
C ALA A 312 36.79 38.11 -27.47
N PRO A 313 36.38 38.49 -26.24
CA PRO A 313 36.97 37.95 -25.02
C PRO A 313 36.71 36.44 -24.90
N THR A 314 37.71 35.71 -24.41
CA THR A 314 37.63 34.32 -24.00
C THR A 314 37.80 34.27 -22.48
N ARG A 315 37.56 33.11 -21.85
CA ARG A 315 37.77 32.97 -20.40
C ARG A 315 39.20 33.30 -19.99
N ALA A 316 40.18 32.99 -20.84
CA ALA A 316 41.59 33.30 -20.62
C ALA A 316 41.90 34.80 -20.66
N THR A 317 41.10 35.60 -21.37
CA THR A 317 41.25 37.08 -21.45
C THR A 317 40.21 37.84 -20.62
N ALA A 318 39.42 37.13 -19.82
CA ALA A 318 38.42 37.72 -18.94
C ALA A 318 39.06 38.40 -17.72
N ASP A 319 38.32 39.33 -17.13
CA ASP A 319 38.71 39.99 -15.88
C ASP A 319 38.98 38.94 -14.77
N PRO A 320 40.19 38.94 -14.16
CA PRO A 320 40.53 38.02 -13.07
C PRO A 320 39.53 38.02 -11.91
N GLU A 321 38.92 39.17 -11.59
CA GLU A 321 37.91 39.25 -10.53
C GLU A 321 36.64 38.49 -10.91
N ARG A 322 36.20 38.60 -12.16
CA ARG A 322 35.06 37.84 -12.68
C ARG A 322 35.37 36.34 -12.71
N VAL A 323 36.58 35.95 -13.08
CA VAL A 323 37.02 34.54 -13.05
C VAL A 323 37.00 33.98 -11.62
N ALA A 324 37.52 34.73 -10.65
CA ALA A 324 37.47 34.36 -9.23
C ALA A 324 36.01 34.28 -8.72
N ALA A 325 35.15 35.21 -9.15
CA ALA A 325 33.73 35.18 -8.80
C ALA A 325 33.02 33.96 -9.39
N ALA A 326 33.35 33.54 -10.62
CA ALA A 326 32.78 32.36 -11.28
C ALA A 326 33.10 31.04 -10.53
N ALA A 327 34.28 30.97 -9.90
CA ALA A 327 34.73 29.79 -9.15
C ALA A 327 34.03 29.60 -7.79
N ARG A 328 33.34 30.63 -7.28
CA ARG A 328 32.61 30.54 -6.01
C ARG A 328 31.41 29.59 -6.14
N PRO A 329 31.16 28.74 -5.11
CA PRO A 329 30.01 27.84 -5.12
C PRO A 329 28.70 28.62 -5.19
N PHE A 330 27.65 27.95 -5.66
CA PHE A 330 26.30 28.52 -5.63
C PHE A 330 25.86 28.74 -4.19
N ASP A 331 25.27 29.89 -3.90
CA ASP A 331 24.60 30.15 -2.62
C ASP A 331 23.08 30.20 -2.83
N PRO A 332 22.33 29.16 -2.39
CA PRO A 332 20.88 29.16 -2.46
C PRO A 332 20.22 30.32 -1.69
N ALA A 333 20.88 30.86 -0.66
CA ALA A 333 20.35 31.99 0.11
C ALA A 333 20.45 33.32 -0.64
N ALA A 334 21.27 33.39 -1.70
CA ALA A 334 21.42 34.57 -2.54
C ALA A 334 20.35 34.68 -3.64
N VAL A 335 19.50 33.66 -3.80
CA VAL A 335 18.39 33.69 -4.76
C VAL A 335 17.32 34.66 -4.26
N PRO A 336 16.94 35.70 -5.03
CA PRO A 336 15.91 36.62 -4.58
C PRO A 336 14.52 35.99 -4.61
N PRO A 337 13.59 36.53 -3.80
CA PRO A 337 12.20 36.06 -3.78
C PRO A 337 11.51 36.22 -5.14
N ALA A 338 10.56 35.34 -5.43
CA ALA A 338 9.72 35.46 -6.63
C ALA A 338 8.92 36.78 -6.62
N ARG A 339 8.86 37.47 -7.76
CA ARG A 339 8.17 38.76 -7.94
C ARG A 339 7.33 38.77 -9.21
N GLY A 340 6.49 39.80 -9.36
CA GLY A 340 5.72 40.05 -10.57
C GLY A 340 4.78 38.90 -10.95
N LEU A 341 4.64 38.65 -12.26
CA LEU A 341 3.77 37.59 -12.79
C LEU A 341 4.20 36.18 -12.35
N PHE A 342 5.51 35.95 -12.19
CA PHE A 342 6.04 34.65 -11.77
C PHE A 342 5.56 34.26 -10.37
N LEU A 343 5.53 35.20 -9.42
CA LEU A 343 4.96 34.97 -8.08
C LEU A 343 3.49 34.52 -8.17
N TRP A 344 2.67 35.21 -8.96
CA TRP A 344 1.26 34.87 -9.12
C TRP A 344 1.06 33.48 -9.73
N ILE A 345 1.91 33.09 -10.68
CA ILE A 345 1.90 31.74 -11.25
C ILE A 345 2.22 30.71 -10.18
N LEU A 346 3.26 30.92 -9.35
CA LEU A 346 3.59 30.01 -8.25
C LEU A 346 2.44 29.88 -7.24
N LEU A 347 1.82 30.99 -6.83
CA LEU A 347 0.67 30.98 -5.92
C LEU A 347 -0.51 30.20 -6.51
N LEU A 348 -0.79 30.40 -7.80
CA LEU A 348 -1.83 29.66 -8.51
C LEU A 348 -1.51 28.15 -8.58
N LEU A 349 -0.26 27.79 -8.89
CA LEU A 349 0.17 26.39 -8.95
C LEU A 349 0.06 25.70 -7.58
N ILE A 350 0.43 26.39 -6.49
CA ILE A 350 0.23 25.89 -5.12
C ILE A 350 -1.27 25.67 -4.87
N ALA A 351 -2.11 26.65 -5.18
CA ALA A 351 -3.55 26.55 -4.98
C ALA A 351 -4.21 25.46 -5.85
N LEU A 352 -3.72 25.21 -7.06
CA LEU A 352 -4.22 24.13 -7.92
C LEU A 352 -3.73 22.75 -7.46
N SER A 353 -2.50 22.67 -6.93
CA SER A 353 -1.90 21.44 -6.44
C SER A 353 -2.65 20.86 -5.23
N THR A 354 -3.35 21.68 -4.44
CA THR A 354 -4.18 21.21 -3.32
C THR A 354 -5.34 20.32 -3.77
N PHE A 355 -5.80 20.44 -5.02
CA PHE A 355 -6.86 19.59 -5.57
C PHE A 355 -6.37 18.16 -5.81
N ALA A 356 -5.08 18.00 -6.10
CA ALA A 356 -4.45 16.69 -6.23
C ALA A 356 -4.07 16.13 -4.85
N SER A 357 -3.41 16.94 -4.02
CA SER A 357 -3.08 16.59 -2.65
C SER A 357 -2.84 17.85 -1.82
N GLU A 358 -3.79 18.16 -0.94
CA GLU A 358 -3.73 19.30 -0.04
C GLU A 358 -2.47 19.29 0.84
N ASP A 359 -2.18 18.14 1.45
CA ASP A 359 -1.08 18.03 2.41
C ASP A 359 0.28 18.16 1.70
N LEU A 360 0.44 17.57 0.49
CA LEU A 360 1.67 17.74 -0.31
C LEU A 360 1.84 19.18 -0.82
N ALA A 361 0.74 19.84 -1.19
CA ALA A 361 0.78 21.25 -1.60
C ALA A 361 1.21 22.16 -0.45
N CYS A 362 0.74 21.91 0.79
CA CYS A 362 1.23 22.63 1.98
C CYS A 362 2.72 22.39 2.24
N VAL A 363 3.19 21.15 2.07
CA VAL A 363 4.61 20.81 2.20
C VAL A 363 5.44 21.55 1.15
N GLY A 364 5.04 21.49 -0.13
CA GLY A 364 5.71 22.21 -1.22
C GLY A 364 5.74 23.73 -0.99
N ALA A 365 4.64 24.33 -0.54
CA ALA A 365 4.57 25.74 -0.20
C ALA A 365 5.53 26.10 0.96
N GLY A 366 5.63 25.24 1.98
CA GLY A 366 6.57 25.42 3.08
C GLY A 366 8.04 25.28 2.67
N LEU A 367 8.35 24.37 1.74
CA LEU A 367 9.70 24.22 1.19
C LEU A 367 10.13 25.45 0.37
N LEU A 368 9.24 25.99 -0.47
CA LEU A 368 9.49 27.24 -1.19
C LEU A 368 9.69 28.43 -0.25
N ALA A 369 8.95 28.46 0.85
CA ALA A 369 9.16 29.46 1.90
C ALA A 369 10.50 29.27 2.64
N ALA A 370 10.93 28.02 2.87
CA ALA A 370 12.20 27.72 3.52
C ALA A 370 13.41 28.19 2.69
N GLN A 371 13.29 28.07 1.37
CA GLN A 371 14.26 28.53 0.37
C GLN A 371 14.25 30.05 0.15
N GLY A 372 13.33 30.80 0.78
CA GLY A 372 13.21 32.25 0.58
C GLY A 372 12.56 32.68 -0.74
N ARG A 373 12.06 31.73 -1.53
CA ARG A 373 11.39 32.00 -2.82
C ARG A 373 10.01 32.61 -2.67
N LEU A 374 9.30 32.24 -1.61
CA LEU A 374 7.97 32.73 -1.26
C LEU A 374 7.98 33.19 0.20
N GLY A 375 7.25 34.25 0.51
CA GLY A 375 7.01 34.58 1.91
C GLY A 375 6.04 33.57 2.56
N PHE A 376 6.17 33.41 3.87
CA PHE A 376 5.34 32.48 4.65
C PHE A 376 3.84 32.77 4.53
N VAL A 377 3.48 34.05 4.46
CA VAL A 377 2.09 34.51 4.38
C VAL A 377 1.51 34.17 3.01
N GLU A 378 2.25 34.45 1.94
CA GLU A 378 1.87 34.18 0.57
C GLU A 378 1.72 32.67 0.33
N ALA A 379 2.69 31.88 0.79
CA ALA A 379 2.65 30.42 0.73
C ALA A 379 1.43 29.83 1.48
N SER A 380 1.18 30.31 2.71
CA SER A 380 0.05 29.86 3.53
C SER A 380 -1.30 30.28 2.93
N ALA A 381 -1.39 31.50 2.41
CA ALA A 381 -2.61 32.03 1.79
C ALA A 381 -2.95 31.26 0.51
N ALA A 382 -1.99 31.02 -0.38
CA ALA A 382 -2.21 30.26 -1.60
C ALA A 382 -2.70 28.83 -1.31
N ALA A 383 -2.02 28.12 -0.39
CA ALA A 383 -2.43 26.78 0.02
C ALA A 383 -3.84 26.80 0.66
N PHE A 384 -4.12 27.77 1.52
CA PHE A 384 -5.43 27.91 2.15
C PHE A 384 -6.54 28.17 1.12
N ILE A 385 -6.32 29.08 0.16
CA ILE A 385 -7.30 29.39 -0.88
C ILE A 385 -7.61 28.15 -1.71
N GLY A 386 -6.58 27.40 -2.14
CA GLY A 386 -6.75 26.16 -2.91
C GLY A 386 -7.56 25.11 -2.15
N ILE A 387 -7.16 24.82 -0.91
CA ILE A 387 -7.89 23.95 0.03
C ILE A 387 -9.33 24.42 0.19
N PHE A 388 -9.51 25.73 0.39
CA PHE A 388 -10.80 26.31 0.69
C PHE A 388 -11.79 26.10 -0.48
N VAL A 389 -11.33 26.39 -1.70
CA VAL A 389 -12.12 26.20 -2.92
C VAL A 389 -12.40 24.72 -3.18
N GLY A 390 -11.40 23.85 -3.02
CA GLY A 390 -11.55 22.40 -3.23
C GLY A 390 -12.57 21.76 -2.30
N ASP A 391 -12.45 21.99 -1.00
CA ASP A 391 -13.37 21.45 0.01
C ASP A 391 -14.78 22.08 -0.09
N MET A 392 -14.88 23.36 -0.49
CA MET A 392 -16.16 23.98 -0.80
C MET A 392 -16.85 23.29 -1.99
N ALA A 393 -16.08 22.92 -3.03
CA ALA A 393 -16.61 22.19 -4.16
C ALA A 393 -17.13 20.80 -3.75
N LEU A 394 -16.43 20.08 -2.86
CA LEU A 394 -16.90 18.80 -2.31
C LEU A 394 -18.21 18.95 -1.52
N PHE A 395 -18.31 19.97 -0.67
CA PHE A 395 -19.53 20.28 0.06
C PHE A 395 -20.70 20.63 -0.88
N LEU A 396 -20.46 21.50 -1.87
CA LEU A 396 -21.46 21.90 -2.86
C LEU A 396 -21.89 20.70 -3.74
N ALA A 397 -20.97 19.82 -4.11
CA ALA A 397 -21.27 18.57 -4.80
C ALA A 397 -22.19 17.68 -3.94
N GLY A 398 -21.89 17.53 -2.64
CA GLY A 398 -22.78 16.85 -1.69
C GLY A 398 -24.17 17.49 -1.60
N ARG A 399 -24.25 18.82 -1.63
CA ARG A 399 -25.51 19.58 -1.58
C ARG A 399 -26.35 19.41 -2.85
N VAL A 400 -25.73 19.42 -4.02
CA VAL A 400 -26.42 19.35 -5.32
C VAL A 400 -26.75 17.90 -5.71
N LEU A 401 -25.81 16.97 -5.53
CA LEU A 401 -25.89 15.60 -6.03
C LEU A 401 -26.30 14.59 -4.94
N GLY A 402 -25.96 14.86 -3.68
CA GLY A 402 -25.99 13.88 -2.59
C GLY A 402 -27.35 13.23 -2.33
N ARG A 403 -28.44 14.01 -2.24
CA ARG A 403 -29.78 13.45 -2.02
C ARG A 403 -30.28 12.56 -3.18
N ALA A 404 -29.82 12.82 -4.40
CA ALA A 404 -30.17 12.02 -5.57
C ALA A 404 -29.35 10.72 -5.66
N VAL A 405 -28.08 10.77 -5.23
CA VAL A 405 -27.16 9.62 -5.23
C VAL A 405 -27.48 8.66 -4.08
N VAL A 406 -27.78 9.17 -2.86
CA VAL A 406 -28.12 8.33 -1.70
C VAL A 406 -29.40 7.52 -1.92
N ARG A 407 -30.34 8.01 -2.75
CA ARG A 407 -31.57 7.29 -3.12
C ARG A 407 -31.37 6.20 -4.19
N ARG A 408 -30.14 5.96 -4.66
CA ARG A 408 -29.80 4.92 -5.66
C ARG A 408 -28.94 3.83 -5.03
N ALA A 409 -29.02 2.61 -5.55
CA ALA A 409 -28.16 1.50 -5.12
C ALA A 409 -26.69 1.76 -5.50
N PRO A 410 -25.70 1.32 -4.68
CA PRO A 410 -25.86 0.55 -3.44
C PRO A 410 -26.13 1.40 -2.19
N LEU A 411 -25.99 2.73 -2.27
CA LEU A 411 -26.12 3.63 -1.10
C LEU A 411 -27.52 3.58 -0.45
N LYS A 412 -28.58 3.40 -1.24
CA LYS A 412 -29.95 3.16 -0.74
C LYS A 412 -30.05 1.91 0.17
N TRP A 413 -29.20 0.91 -0.06
CA TRP A 413 -29.17 -0.31 0.77
C TRP A 413 -28.49 -0.07 2.12
N MET A 414 -27.64 0.95 2.22
CA MET A 414 -26.86 1.27 3.41
C MET A 414 -27.45 2.42 4.24
N LEU A 415 -28.15 3.36 3.61
CA LEU A 415 -28.64 4.60 4.23
C LEU A 415 -30.15 4.75 4.04
N SER A 416 -30.91 4.65 5.13
CA SER A 416 -32.35 4.91 5.17
C SER A 416 -32.65 6.41 5.32
N GLU A 417 -33.85 6.85 4.89
CA GLU A 417 -34.26 8.26 5.06
C GLU A 417 -34.30 8.69 6.54
N ALA A 418 -34.76 7.80 7.43
CA ALA A 418 -34.72 8.03 8.87
C ALA A 418 -33.29 8.24 9.42
N SER A 419 -32.28 7.57 8.85
CA SER A 419 -30.87 7.80 9.22
C SER A 419 -30.35 9.15 8.74
N LEU A 420 -30.79 9.61 7.56
CA LEU A 420 -30.43 10.94 7.05
C LEU A 420 -31.03 12.06 7.89
N GLU A 421 -32.28 11.91 8.34
CA GLU A 421 -32.94 12.88 9.23
C GLU A 421 -32.28 12.94 10.61
N ARG A 422 -31.91 11.78 11.19
CA ARG A 422 -31.13 11.74 12.44
C ARG A 422 -29.76 12.40 12.29
N CYS A 423 -29.05 12.11 11.20
CA CYS A 423 -27.80 12.80 10.88
C CYS A 423 -28.02 14.31 10.74
N ALA A 424 -29.10 14.75 10.10
CA ALA A 424 -29.42 16.17 9.95
C ALA A 424 -29.66 16.86 11.29
N ALA A 425 -30.45 16.25 12.18
CA ALA A 425 -30.71 16.77 13.51
C ALA A 425 -29.43 16.85 14.37
N TRP A 426 -28.58 15.83 14.29
CA TRP A 426 -27.28 15.81 14.96
C TRP A 426 -26.34 16.89 14.42
N PHE A 427 -26.26 17.03 13.09
CA PHE A 427 -25.41 18.01 12.42
C PHE A 427 -25.84 19.45 12.70
N THR A 428 -27.14 19.69 12.91
CA THR A 428 -27.65 21.01 13.30
C THR A 428 -27.12 21.43 14.67
N LYS A 429 -27.00 20.48 15.62
CA LYS A 429 -26.50 20.71 16.98
C LYS A 429 -24.97 20.70 17.09
N ARG A 430 -24.28 19.80 16.38
CA ARG A 430 -22.82 19.54 16.55
C ARG A 430 -21.98 19.67 15.28
N GLY A 431 -22.59 20.02 14.14
CA GLY A 431 -21.94 19.99 12.82
C GLY A 431 -20.73 20.91 12.69
N GLY A 432 -20.73 22.08 13.34
CA GLY A 432 -19.57 22.98 13.32
C GLY A 432 -18.30 22.35 13.92
N ALA A 433 -18.43 21.75 15.10
CA ALA A 433 -17.34 21.03 15.74
C ALA A 433 -16.89 19.80 14.93
N ALA A 434 -17.82 19.09 14.29
CA ALA A 434 -17.51 17.96 13.42
C ALA A 434 -16.70 18.40 12.18
N ILE A 435 -17.07 19.52 11.54
CA ILE A 435 -16.31 20.12 10.42
C ILE A 435 -14.91 20.56 10.87
N PHE A 436 -14.82 21.15 12.06
CA PHE A 436 -13.54 21.58 12.61
C PHE A 436 -12.61 20.39 12.88
N VAL A 437 -13.09 19.41 13.66
CA VAL A 437 -12.30 18.23 14.06
C VAL A 437 -11.93 17.34 12.87
N SER A 438 -12.79 17.23 11.85
CA SER A 438 -12.51 16.41 10.69
C SER A 438 -11.29 16.89 9.91
N ARG A 439 -10.93 18.19 9.96
CA ARG A 439 -9.70 18.70 9.33
C ARG A 439 -8.45 18.07 9.90
N PHE A 440 -8.42 17.87 11.23
CA PHE A 440 -7.29 17.29 11.97
C PHE A 440 -7.29 15.76 11.96
N THR A 441 -8.33 15.12 11.41
CA THR A 441 -8.49 13.66 11.46
C THR A 441 -8.40 13.06 10.05
N PRO A 442 -7.35 12.26 9.75
CA PRO A 442 -7.17 11.64 8.44
C PRO A 442 -8.39 10.80 8.02
N GLY A 443 -8.78 10.93 6.74
CA GLY A 443 -9.88 10.16 6.14
C GLY A 443 -11.30 10.65 6.49
N LEU A 444 -11.48 11.58 7.45
CA LEU A 444 -12.81 12.07 7.82
C LEU A 444 -13.30 13.27 7.01
N ARG A 445 -12.40 14.01 6.35
CA ARG A 445 -12.71 15.24 5.58
C ARG A 445 -13.77 14.99 4.50
N LEU A 446 -13.45 14.13 3.54
CA LEU A 446 -14.33 13.77 2.42
C LEU A 446 -15.73 13.31 2.86
N PRO A 447 -15.90 12.28 3.73
CA PRO A 447 -17.22 11.84 4.14
C PRO A 447 -17.98 12.90 4.94
N THR A 448 -17.29 13.68 5.79
CA THR A 448 -17.93 14.72 6.62
C THR A 448 -18.45 15.87 5.76
N TYR A 449 -17.67 16.37 4.81
CA TYR A 449 -18.06 17.53 3.99
C TYR A 449 -19.15 17.18 2.98
N VAL A 450 -19.06 16.00 2.36
CA VAL A 450 -20.12 15.49 1.48
C VAL A 450 -21.41 15.27 2.28
N ALA A 451 -21.33 14.66 3.46
CA ALA A 451 -22.49 14.47 4.34
C ALA A 451 -23.11 15.80 4.79
N ALA A 452 -22.29 16.79 5.14
CA ALA A 452 -22.74 18.14 5.50
C ALA A 452 -23.55 18.78 4.37
N GLY A 453 -23.11 18.57 3.12
CA GLY A 453 -23.82 18.98 1.91
C GLY A 453 -25.15 18.25 1.73
N VAL A 454 -25.15 16.91 1.79
CA VAL A 454 -26.33 16.03 1.61
C VAL A 454 -27.45 16.40 2.58
N VAL A 455 -27.08 16.64 3.84
CA VAL A 455 -27.98 17.02 4.92
C VAL A 455 -28.59 18.41 4.70
N GLY A 456 -27.90 19.28 3.96
CA GLY A 456 -28.40 20.62 3.61
C GLY A 456 -27.90 21.74 4.53
N THR A 457 -26.78 21.55 5.22
CA THR A 457 -26.14 22.58 6.07
C THR A 457 -26.01 23.92 5.32
N GLY A 458 -26.22 25.05 6.01
CA GLY A 458 -26.10 26.37 5.40
C GLY A 458 -24.68 26.64 4.89
N VAL A 459 -24.55 27.14 3.66
CA VAL A 459 -23.25 27.37 2.98
C VAL A 459 -22.34 28.28 3.81
N LEU A 460 -22.87 29.41 4.30
CA LEU A 460 -22.11 30.36 5.14
C LEU A 460 -21.63 29.73 6.45
N ARG A 461 -22.46 28.90 7.09
CA ARG A 461 -22.10 28.23 8.34
C ARG A 461 -21.00 27.19 8.12
N PHE A 462 -21.09 26.41 7.04
CA PHE A 462 -20.03 25.48 6.65
C PHE A 462 -18.73 26.24 6.34
N ALA A 463 -18.81 27.26 5.48
CA ALA A 463 -17.67 28.09 5.09
C ALA A 463 -16.96 28.73 6.28
N ALA A 464 -17.70 29.26 7.26
CA ALA A 464 -17.11 29.90 8.44
C ALA A 464 -16.35 28.90 9.34
N TRP A 465 -16.98 27.77 9.69
CA TRP A 465 -16.33 26.73 10.52
C TRP A 465 -15.13 26.11 9.82
N PHE A 466 -15.24 25.91 8.51
CA PHE A 466 -14.16 25.38 7.71
C PHE A 466 -13.02 26.39 7.53
N ALA A 467 -13.32 27.67 7.28
CA ALA A 467 -12.30 28.72 7.23
C ALA A 467 -11.53 28.81 8.54
N LEU A 468 -12.23 28.73 9.68
CA LEU A 468 -11.59 28.71 11.01
C LEU A 468 -10.65 27.51 11.17
N ALA A 469 -11.09 26.31 10.77
CA ALA A 469 -10.27 25.10 10.83
C ALA A 469 -9.06 25.16 9.88
N GLY A 470 -9.27 25.62 8.65
CA GLY A 470 -8.24 25.75 7.62
C GLY A 470 -7.21 26.82 7.97
N LEU A 471 -7.63 27.99 8.47
CA LEU A 471 -6.72 29.04 8.93
C LEU A 471 -5.92 28.64 10.17
N ALA A 472 -6.45 27.75 11.01
CA ALA A 472 -5.70 27.19 12.14
C ALA A 472 -4.68 26.13 11.70
N TRP A 473 -5.03 25.28 10.72
CA TRP A 473 -4.22 24.11 10.36
C TRP A 473 -3.23 24.35 9.23
N THR A 474 -3.63 25.04 8.17
CA THR A 474 -2.81 25.22 6.96
C THR A 474 -1.50 25.97 7.26
N PRO A 475 -1.50 27.10 7.99
CA PRO A 475 -0.25 27.78 8.35
C PRO A 475 0.65 26.93 9.24
N VAL A 476 0.08 26.08 10.11
CA VAL A 476 0.86 25.16 10.95
C VAL A 476 1.58 24.12 10.08
N LEU A 477 0.90 23.51 9.11
CA LEU A 477 1.54 22.57 8.19
C LEU A 477 2.64 23.24 7.34
N VAL A 478 2.37 24.43 6.81
CA VAL A 478 3.35 25.19 6.03
C VAL A 478 4.54 25.58 6.91
N ALA A 479 4.31 26.03 8.15
CA ALA A 479 5.37 26.39 9.09
C ALA A 479 6.21 25.17 9.51
N LEU A 480 5.57 24.05 9.84
CA LEU A 480 6.27 22.80 10.14
C LEU A 480 7.14 22.36 8.97
N SER A 481 6.61 22.43 7.74
CA SER A 481 7.37 22.12 6.54
C SER A 481 8.48 23.13 6.26
N MET A 482 8.31 24.41 6.58
CA MET A 482 9.34 25.43 6.43
C MET A 482 10.50 25.21 7.41
N LEU A 483 10.17 24.93 8.67
CA LEU A 483 11.13 24.67 9.75
C LEU A 483 11.84 23.32 9.58
N ALA A 484 11.08 22.28 9.26
CA ALA A 484 11.62 20.95 8.99
C ALA A 484 12.37 20.92 7.66
N GLY A 485 11.87 21.61 6.63
CA GLY A 485 12.44 21.66 5.29
C GLY A 485 13.91 22.06 5.27
N ARG A 486 14.31 23.06 6.07
CA ARG A 486 15.74 23.41 6.22
C ARG A 486 16.59 22.22 6.69
N ARG A 487 16.11 21.48 7.70
CA ARG A 487 16.82 20.29 8.25
C ARG A 487 16.67 19.04 7.39
N VAL A 488 15.55 18.89 6.68
CA VAL A 488 15.27 17.74 5.80
C VAL A 488 16.11 17.84 4.53
N LEU A 489 16.25 19.04 3.95
CA LEU A 489 17.14 19.30 2.81
C LEU A 489 18.62 19.10 3.18
N GLU A 490 19.01 19.30 4.44
CA GLU A 490 20.33 18.95 4.96
C GLU A 490 20.49 17.44 5.24
N ALA A 491 19.38 16.71 5.45
CA ALA A 491 19.36 15.28 5.80
C ALA A 491 19.00 14.35 4.63
N THR A 492 18.71 14.88 3.43
CA THR A 492 18.31 14.10 2.25
C THR A 492 19.35 13.08 1.84
N ASP A 493 20.64 13.38 2.02
CA ASP A 493 21.73 12.45 1.71
C ASP A 493 21.70 11.22 2.63
N TRP A 494 21.46 11.42 3.93
CA TRP A 494 21.35 10.33 4.90
C TRP A 494 20.10 9.46 4.67
N VAL A 495 18.97 10.09 4.34
CA VAL A 495 17.70 9.39 4.07
C VAL A 495 17.79 8.57 2.79
N ALA A 496 18.45 9.09 1.75
CA ALA A 496 18.68 8.36 0.50
C ALA A 496 19.55 7.10 0.75
N GLU A 497 20.59 7.22 1.56
CA GLU A 497 21.47 6.09 1.93
C GLU A 497 20.77 5.04 2.82
N HIS A 498 19.83 5.45 3.69
CA HIS A 498 19.19 4.59 4.69
C HIS A 498 17.68 4.37 4.44
N THR A 499 17.29 4.21 3.18
CA THR A 499 15.89 4.13 2.74
C THR A 499 15.08 3.04 3.48
N ALA A 500 15.67 1.86 3.74
CA ALA A 500 14.98 0.76 4.42
C ALA A 500 14.70 1.03 5.91
N LEU A 501 15.66 1.64 6.63
CA LEU A 501 15.51 1.99 8.04
C LEU A 501 14.46 3.10 8.22
N SER A 502 14.48 4.10 7.34
CA SER A 502 13.51 5.19 7.31
C SER A 502 12.09 4.67 7.09
N LEU A 503 11.91 3.72 6.16
CA LEU A 503 10.62 3.07 5.92
C LEU A 503 10.15 2.26 7.15
N LEU A 504 11.05 1.52 7.81
CA LEU A 504 10.73 0.74 9.01
C LEU A 504 10.25 1.65 10.16
N ILE A 505 10.91 2.79 10.37
CA ILE A 505 10.53 3.77 11.39
C ILE A 505 9.13 4.34 11.09
N VAL A 506 8.86 4.70 9.83
CA VAL A 506 7.54 5.22 9.43
C VAL A 506 6.46 4.17 9.63
N VAL A 507 6.69 2.91 9.23
CA VAL A 507 5.73 1.82 9.45
C VAL A 507 5.52 1.57 10.95
N ALA A 508 6.59 1.57 11.75
CA ALA A 508 6.50 1.40 13.20
C ALA A 508 5.71 2.54 13.86
N ALA A 509 5.95 3.79 13.47
CA ALA A 509 5.21 4.95 13.92
C ALA A 509 3.72 4.85 13.52
N LEU A 510 3.43 4.45 12.28
CA LEU A 510 2.07 4.27 11.80
C LEU A 510 1.33 3.17 12.58
N VAL A 511 1.98 2.03 12.84
CA VAL A 511 1.41 0.96 13.67
C VAL A 511 1.20 1.42 15.10
N LEU A 512 2.14 2.17 15.68
CA LEU A 512 2.01 2.74 17.02
C LEU A 512 0.79 3.65 17.11
N VAL A 513 0.66 4.62 16.19
CA VAL A 513 -0.42 5.61 16.20
C VAL A 513 -1.78 5.00 15.85
N THR A 514 -1.85 4.04 14.93
CA THR A 514 -3.14 3.50 14.44
C THR A 514 -3.62 2.25 15.17
N ARG A 515 -2.71 1.44 15.74
CA ARG A 515 -3.07 0.13 16.34
C ARG A 515 -2.85 0.06 17.84
N ILE A 516 -1.85 0.75 18.38
CA ILE A 516 -1.45 0.63 19.79
C ILE A 516 -2.02 1.80 20.61
N LEU A 517 -1.78 3.04 20.18
CA LEU A 517 -2.13 4.25 20.92
C LEU A 517 -3.65 4.39 21.19
N PRO A 518 -4.55 4.16 20.23
CA PRO A 518 -5.99 4.25 20.50
C PRO A 518 -6.46 3.16 21.49
N GLY A 519 -5.79 2.00 21.49
CA GLY A 519 -6.07 0.91 22.40
C GLY A 519 -5.53 1.15 23.81
N SER A 520 -4.39 1.83 23.97
CA SER A 520 -3.77 2.04 25.28
C SER A 520 -4.47 3.09 26.14
N LEU A 521 -5.28 3.97 25.53
CA LEU A 521 -5.99 5.05 26.24
C LEU A 521 -7.20 4.58 27.06
N THR A 522 -7.72 3.36 26.82
CA THR A 522 -8.90 2.83 27.54
C THR A 522 -8.52 1.65 28.41
N HIS A 523 -9.26 1.40 29.51
CA HIS A 523 -9.05 0.21 30.34
C HIS A 523 -9.25 -1.08 29.53
N TYR A 524 -10.36 -1.15 28.79
CA TYR A 524 -10.71 -2.26 27.91
C TYR A 524 -9.61 -2.54 26.86
N GLY A 525 -9.11 -1.49 26.20
CA GLY A 525 -8.07 -1.62 25.19
C GLY A 525 -6.72 -2.05 25.78
N ARG A 526 -6.34 -1.56 26.96
CA ARG A 526 -5.14 -2.01 27.70
C ARG A 526 -5.20 -3.50 28.02
N ARG A 527 -6.34 -3.99 28.52
CA ARG A 527 -6.52 -5.42 28.83
C ARG A 527 -6.55 -6.30 27.58
N ARG A 528 -7.09 -5.82 26.45
CA ARG A 528 -6.97 -6.51 25.15
C ARG A 528 -5.53 -6.55 24.61
N LEU A 529 -4.76 -5.48 24.78
CA LEU A 529 -3.34 -5.46 24.43
C LEU A 529 -2.54 -6.43 25.31
N LEU A 530 -2.84 -6.49 26.61
CA LEU A 530 -2.28 -7.50 27.51
C LEU A 530 -2.62 -8.91 27.02
N GLY A 531 -3.87 -9.19 26.65
CA GLY A 531 -4.28 -10.48 26.09
C GLY A 531 -3.47 -10.86 24.83
N ARG A 532 -3.24 -9.91 23.92
CA ARG A 532 -2.37 -10.14 22.75
C ARG A 532 -0.92 -10.41 23.16
N TRP A 533 -0.39 -9.65 24.11
CA TRP A 533 0.97 -9.83 24.62
C TRP A 533 1.14 -11.18 25.31
N LEU A 534 0.18 -11.61 26.12
CA LEU A 534 0.17 -12.94 26.76
C LEU A 534 0.18 -14.05 25.71
N ARG A 535 -0.63 -13.92 24.65
CA ARG A 535 -0.64 -14.89 23.54
C ARG A 535 0.65 -14.92 22.73
N LEU A 536 1.40 -13.81 22.68
CA LEU A 536 2.71 -13.78 22.05
C LEU A 536 3.79 -14.38 22.95
N ARG A 537 3.78 -14.06 24.24
CA ARG A 537 4.78 -14.48 25.22
C ARG A 537 4.63 -15.95 25.64
N HIS A 538 3.40 -16.40 25.86
CA HIS A 538 3.14 -17.75 26.36
C HIS A 538 2.74 -18.67 25.21
N TRP A 539 3.62 -19.64 24.94
CA TRP A 539 3.47 -20.55 23.82
C TRP A 539 2.26 -21.49 23.96
N GLU A 540 1.69 -21.67 25.17
CA GLU A 540 0.44 -22.41 25.38
C GLU A 540 -0.68 -21.91 24.45
N PHE A 541 -0.71 -20.61 24.12
CA PHE A 541 -1.72 -20.00 23.26
C PHE A 541 -1.36 -19.96 21.77
N TRP A 542 -0.19 -20.48 21.38
CA TRP A 542 0.26 -20.42 20.00
C TRP A 542 -0.53 -21.39 19.14
N PRO A 543 -0.84 -20.99 17.88
CA PRO A 543 -1.54 -21.88 16.99
C PRO A 543 -0.65 -23.05 16.55
N MET A 544 -1.27 -24.19 16.31
CA MET A 544 -0.55 -25.44 16.04
C MET A 544 0.30 -25.42 14.77
N TRP A 545 -0.08 -24.64 13.76
CA TRP A 545 0.73 -24.47 12.55
C TRP A 545 2.08 -23.80 12.83
N LEU A 546 2.21 -23.06 13.94
CA LEU A 546 3.48 -22.46 14.37
C LEU A 546 4.31 -23.43 15.21
N ILE A 547 3.66 -24.32 15.97
CA ILE A 547 4.32 -25.28 16.88
C ILE A 547 4.84 -26.50 16.12
N TYR A 548 4.09 -27.01 15.14
CA TYR A 548 4.38 -28.28 14.46
C TYR A 548 5.52 -28.33 13.43
N PRO A 549 6.04 -27.24 12.83
CA PRO A 549 7.06 -27.38 11.78
C PRO A 549 8.30 -28.21 12.18
N PRO A 550 8.91 -28.04 13.38
CA PRO A 550 10.01 -28.90 13.82
C PRO A 550 9.61 -30.36 13.99
N VAL A 551 8.38 -30.61 14.46
CA VAL A 551 7.83 -31.97 14.61
C VAL A 551 7.60 -32.62 13.24
N LEU A 552 7.15 -31.86 12.24
CA LEU A 552 6.98 -32.35 10.87
C LEU A 552 8.31 -32.74 10.23
N VAL A 553 9.38 -31.96 10.46
CA VAL A 553 10.73 -32.32 10.04
C VAL A 553 11.17 -33.64 10.69
N TRP A 554 10.89 -33.81 11.98
CA TRP A 554 11.17 -35.07 12.69
C TRP A 554 10.37 -36.26 12.14
N ILE A 555 9.07 -36.08 11.87
CA ILE A 555 8.21 -37.11 11.25
C ILE A 555 8.73 -37.48 9.86
N ALA A 556 9.15 -36.49 9.05
CA ALA A 556 9.73 -36.73 7.74
C ALA A 556 11.03 -37.55 7.83
N TRP A 557 11.90 -37.23 8.81
CA TRP A 557 13.09 -38.01 9.09
C TRP A 557 12.77 -39.45 9.53
N LEU A 558 11.78 -39.65 10.41
CA LEU A 558 11.32 -40.99 10.81
C LEU A 558 10.76 -41.78 9.61
N ALA A 559 9.97 -41.13 8.75
CA ALA A 559 9.43 -41.75 7.54
C ALA A 559 10.53 -42.20 6.58
N LEU A 560 11.60 -41.40 6.42
CA LEU A 560 12.80 -41.78 5.66
C LEU A 560 13.54 -42.95 6.33
N ARG A 561 13.79 -42.87 7.64
CA ARG A 561 14.49 -43.90 8.41
C ARG A 561 13.79 -45.26 8.34
N HIS A 562 12.46 -45.28 8.41
CA HIS A 562 11.65 -46.50 8.35
C HIS A 562 11.15 -46.85 6.94
N ARG A 563 11.57 -46.07 5.92
CA ARG A 563 11.22 -46.23 4.49
C ARG A 563 9.71 -46.30 4.21
N SER A 564 8.89 -45.71 5.08
CA SER A 564 7.44 -45.68 4.90
C SER A 564 6.82 -44.64 5.82
N LEU A 565 6.13 -43.66 5.23
CA LEU A 565 5.26 -42.75 5.97
C LEU A 565 3.96 -43.43 6.42
N ALA A 566 3.46 -44.39 5.62
CA ALA A 566 2.21 -45.10 5.91
C ALA A 566 2.32 -46.06 7.09
N VAL A 567 3.53 -46.34 7.61
CA VAL A 567 3.73 -47.33 8.67
C VAL A 567 2.97 -46.99 9.97
N VAL A 568 2.76 -45.72 10.26
CA VAL A 568 1.99 -45.28 11.43
C VAL A 568 0.50 -45.62 11.34
N THR A 569 -0.04 -45.89 10.14
CA THR A 569 -1.45 -46.31 9.95
C THR A 569 -1.74 -47.68 10.57
N ALA A 570 -0.71 -48.50 10.80
CA ALA A 570 -0.84 -49.82 11.42
C ALA A 570 -0.73 -49.79 12.95
N VAL A 571 -0.54 -48.61 13.58
CA VAL A 571 -0.26 -48.51 15.02
C VAL A 571 -1.40 -49.08 15.87
N ASN A 572 -2.65 -48.86 15.46
CA ASN A 572 -3.86 -49.38 16.09
C ASN A 572 -4.67 -50.16 15.04
N PRO A 573 -4.43 -51.47 14.84
CA PRO A 573 -5.17 -52.27 13.86
C PRO A 573 -6.70 -52.23 14.04
N GLY A 574 -7.16 -52.01 15.28
CA GLY A 574 -8.58 -51.91 15.62
C GLY A 574 -9.23 -50.57 15.26
N ILE A 575 -8.47 -49.57 14.79
CA ILE A 575 -8.99 -48.26 14.39
C ILE A 575 -8.65 -48.01 12.92
N PRO A 576 -9.61 -47.60 12.07
CA PRO A 576 -9.34 -47.29 10.66
C PRO A 576 -8.15 -46.32 10.49
N ALA A 577 -7.19 -46.71 9.65
CA ALA A 577 -5.93 -46.00 9.43
C ALA A 577 -5.16 -45.63 10.72
N GLY A 578 -5.32 -46.40 11.80
CA GLY A 578 -4.65 -46.20 13.08
C GLY A 578 -5.13 -44.99 13.88
N GLY A 579 -6.17 -44.30 13.42
CA GLY A 579 -6.67 -43.07 14.05
C GLY A 579 -6.09 -41.77 13.49
N ILE A 580 -5.67 -41.77 12.22
CA ILE A 580 -5.14 -40.56 11.57
C ILE A 580 -6.22 -39.48 11.37
N ILE A 581 -7.44 -39.87 10.99
CA ILE A 581 -8.51 -38.89 10.72
C ILE A 581 -9.88 -39.51 10.84
N GLY A 582 -10.83 -38.76 11.40
CA GLY A 582 -12.26 -39.08 11.34
C GLY A 582 -12.69 -40.32 12.13
N GLU A 583 -12.06 -40.60 13.27
CA GLU A 583 -12.43 -41.69 14.18
C GLU A 583 -13.92 -41.59 14.58
N SER A 584 -14.68 -42.67 14.40
CA SER A 584 -16.06 -42.77 14.88
C SER A 584 -16.07 -43.07 16.38
N LYS A 585 -16.73 -42.22 17.17
CA LYS A 585 -16.86 -42.42 18.61
C LYS A 585 -17.81 -43.56 18.93
N ALA A 586 -18.88 -43.72 18.14
CA ALA A 586 -19.82 -44.82 18.30
C ALA A 586 -19.13 -46.17 18.08
N ASP A 587 -18.31 -46.31 17.03
CA ASP A 587 -17.57 -47.53 16.75
C ASP A 587 -16.55 -47.86 17.86
N ILE A 588 -15.83 -46.84 18.34
CA ILE A 588 -14.87 -46.99 19.44
C ILE A 588 -15.58 -47.43 20.72
N LEU A 589 -16.71 -46.82 21.06
CA LEU A 589 -17.51 -47.21 22.24
C LEU A 589 -18.07 -48.63 22.12
N ALA A 590 -18.56 -49.02 20.93
CA ALA A 590 -19.06 -50.37 20.69
C ALA A 590 -17.96 -51.42 20.87
N ARG A 591 -16.73 -51.15 20.42
CA ARG A 591 -15.57 -52.03 20.61
C ARG A 591 -15.08 -52.08 22.05
N LEU A 592 -15.37 -51.06 22.86
CA LEU A 592 -15.04 -51.00 24.29
C LEU A 592 -16.12 -51.61 25.19
N ALA A 593 -17.20 -52.18 24.65
CA ALA A 593 -18.32 -52.68 25.46
C ALA A 593 -17.90 -53.67 26.57
N GLY A 594 -16.81 -54.42 26.37
CA GLY A 594 -16.23 -55.32 27.37
C GLY A 594 -15.60 -54.62 28.60
N ALA A 595 -15.40 -53.30 28.56
CA ALA A 595 -14.92 -52.51 29.70
C ALA A 595 -15.99 -52.25 30.78
N GLY A 596 -17.26 -52.62 30.52
CA GLY A 596 -18.34 -52.62 31.50
C GLY A 596 -18.56 -51.24 32.16
N ASP A 597 -18.58 -51.23 33.49
CA ASP A 597 -18.83 -50.03 34.29
C ASP A 597 -17.80 -48.91 34.11
N ALA A 598 -16.66 -49.17 33.45
CA ALA A 598 -15.71 -48.11 33.11
C ALA A 598 -16.24 -47.17 32.01
N LEU A 599 -17.30 -47.54 31.27
CA LEU A 599 -17.91 -46.69 30.24
C LEU A 599 -19.13 -45.92 30.76
N PRO A 600 -19.34 -44.67 30.31
CA PRO A 600 -20.63 -44.00 30.44
C PRO A 600 -21.66 -44.61 29.48
N GLN A 601 -22.93 -44.58 29.86
CA GLN A 601 -24.00 -44.98 28.94
C GLN A 601 -24.07 -44.00 27.76
N ALA A 602 -24.28 -44.51 26.54
CA ALA A 602 -24.39 -43.69 25.35
C ALA A 602 -25.28 -44.34 24.28
N THR A 603 -25.88 -43.51 23.42
CA THR A 603 -26.63 -43.94 22.24
C THR A 603 -26.27 -43.11 21.02
N SER A 604 -26.36 -43.70 19.82
CA SER A 604 -26.14 -43.01 18.56
C SER A 604 -27.43 -42.33 18.07
N LEU A 605 -27.26 -41.12 17.55
CA LEU A 605 -28.30 -40.29 16.94
C LEU A 605 -27.86 -39.92 15.51
N PRO A 606 -28.02 -40.84 14.54
CA PRO A 606 -27.65 -40.59 13.14
C PRO A 606 -28.34 -39.34 12.59
N GLY A 607 -27.63 -38.57 11.76
CA GLY A 607 -28.09 -37.30 11.23
C GLY A 607 -29.05 -37.43 10.03
N ASP A 608 -29.10 -38.61 9.40
CA ASP A 608 -29.98 -38.95 8.29
C ASP A 608 -31.40 -39.38 8.73
N LEU A 609 -31.59 -39.67 10.01
CA LEU A 609 -32.90 -39.99 10.56
C LEU A 609 -33.81 -38.77 10.61
N PRO A 610 -35.13 -38.94 10.38
CA PRO A 610 -36.11 -37.90 10.61
C PRO A 610 -36.02 -37.34 12.04
N GLU A 611 -36.17 -36.03 12.19
CA GLU A 611 -36.06 -35.33 13.49
C GLU A 611 -36.89 -36.01 14.60
N ARG A 612 -38.13 -36.38 14.28
CA ARG A 612 -39.03 -37.10 15.20
C ARG A 612 -38.44 -38.41 15.73
N GLU A 613 -37.73 -39.15 14.89
CA GLU A 613 -37.10 -40.42 15.28
C GLU A 613 -35.85 -40.18 16.11
N ARG A 614 -35.03 -39.16 15.75
CA ARG A 614 -33.86 -38.76 16.55
C ARG A 614 -34.26 -38.32 17.96
N LEU A 615 -35.33 -37.54 18.08
CA LEU A 615 -35.87 -37.11 19.36
C LEU A 615 -36.47 -38.27 20.16
N SER A 616 -37.18 -39.19 19.50
CA SER A 616 -37.70 -40.40 20.16
C SER A 616 -36.56 -41.26 20.74
N ARG A 617 -35.45 -41.43 20.00
CA ARG A 617 -34.26 -42.14 20.50
C ARG A 617 -33.59 -41.42 21.66
N LEU A 618 -33.49 -40.10 21.61
CA LEU A 618 -32.97 -39.28 22.72
C LEU A 618 -33.84 -39.42 23.97
N ASP A 619 -35.17 -39.35 23.82
CA ASP A 619 -36.13 -39.48 24.92
C ASP A 619 -36.06 -40.88 25.53
N ALA A 620 -36.04 -41.92 24.70
CA ALA A 620 -35.88 -43.31 25.14
C ALA A 620 -34.58 -43.53 25.92
N PHE A 621 -33.46 -42.97 25.43
CA PHE A 621 -32.18 -43.05 26.13
C PHE A 621 -32.18 -42.26 27.45
N SER A 622 -32.78 -41.07 27.48
CA SER A 622 -32.85 -40.29 28.73
C SER A 622 -33.62 -41.04 29.83
N ALA A 623 -34.60 -41.87 29.45
CA ALA A 623 -35.38 -42.69 30.37
C ALA A 623 -34.62 -43.92 30.91
N THR A 624 -33.51 -44.35 30.28
CA THR A 624 -32.68 -45.45 30.81
C THR A 624 -31.68 -44.99 31.86
N LEU A 625 -31.49 -43.68 32.02
CA LEU A 625 -30.52 -43.10 32.94
C LEU A 625 -31.15 -42.82 34.31
N ALA A 626 -30.38 -43.06 35.38
CA ALA A 626 -30.80 -42.73 36.74
C ALA A 626 -30.98 -41.22 36.94
N GLN A 627 -30.15 -40.41 36.27
CA GLN A 627 -30.29 -38.95 36.17
C GLN A 627 -30.36 -38.58 34.69
N PRO A 628 -31.56 -38.27 34.15
CA PRO A 628 -31.74 -38.00 32.73
C PRO A 628 -31.02 -36.74 32.20
N TRP A 629 -30.69 -35.80 33.10
CA TRP A 629 -30.07 -34.53 32.76
C TRP A 629 -29.02 -34.12 33.80
N PRO A 630 -27.93 -33.44 33.40
CA PRO A 630 -27.59 -33.03 32.03
C PRO A 630 -27.13 -34.19 31.12
N LEU A 631 -27.20 -34.01 29.80
CA LEU A 631 -26.67 -34.95 28.79
C LEU A 631 -25.56 -34.31 27.95
N VAL A 632 -24.59 -35.12 27.53
CA VAL A 632 -23.53 -34.70 26.60
C VAL A 632 -23.92 -35.10 25.19
N LEU A 633 -24.14 -34.11 24.32
CA LEU A 633 -24.33 -34.31 22.88
C LEU A 633 -23.02 -33.99 22.16
N LYS A 634 -22.45 -34.97 21.46
CA LYS A 634 -21.19 -34.80 20.72
C LYS A 634 -21.27 -35.40 19.31
N PRO A 635 -20.61 -34.83 18.30
CA PRO A 635 -20.58 -35.41 16.97
C PRO A 635 -19.79 -36.71 16.97
N ASP A 636 -20.24 -37.67 16.16
CA ASP A 636 -19.61 -38.99 16.06
C ASP A 636 -18.14 -38.88 15.64
N ALA A 637 -17.86 -38.33 14.46
CA ALA A 637 -16.49 -38.04 14.03
C ALA A 637 -16.13 -36.56 14.27
N GLY A 638 -15.29 -36.19 15.23
CA GLY A 638 -14.97 -34.77 15.48
C GLY A 638 -13.81 -34.56 16.45
N GLN A 639 -13.13 -33.41 16.33
CA GLN A 639 -11.89 -33.11 17.08
C GLN A 639 -12.03 -31.85 17.95
N ARG A 640 -11.25 -31.78 19.04
CA ARG A 640 -11.06 -30.59 19.89
C ARG A 640 -12.35 -30.00 20.46
N GLY A 641 -13.28 -30.84 20.90
CA GLY A 641 -14.54 -30.40 21.50
C GLY A 641 -15.48 -29.65 20.54
N SER A 642 -15.22 -29.69 19.23
CA SER A 642 -16.09 -29.05 18.23
C SER A 642 -17.44 -29.77 18.17
N GLY A 643 -18.53 -29.04 18.39
CA GLY A 643 -19.91 -29.60 18.36
C GLY A 643 -20.32 -30.34 19.63
N VAL A 644 -19.50 -30.33 20.68
CA VAL A 644 -19.83 -30.92 21.99
C VAL A 644 -20.65 -29.91 22.79
N GLY A 645 -21.82 -30.32 23.28
CA GLY A 645 -22.70 -29.53 24.14
C GLY A 645 -23.14 -30.31 25.37
N VAL A 646 -23.05 -29.70 26.54
CA VAL A 646 -23.63 -30.22 27.79
C VAL A 646 -25.01 -29.59 27.92
N CYS A 647 -26.05 -30.38 27.69
CA CYS A 647 -27.43 -29.92 27.65
C CYS A 647 -28.06 -30.13 29.02
N ALA A 648 -28.44 -29.03 29.68
CA ALA A 648 -29.04 -29.06 31.01
C ALA A 648 -30.45 -29.64 31.05
N ASP A 649 -31.17 -29.60 29.93
CA ASP A 649 -32.53 -30.11 29.79
C ASP A 649 -32.83 -30.51 28.34
N ARG A 650 -34.03 -31.07 28.14
CA ARG A 650 -34.53 -31.51 26.83
C ARG A 650 -34.61 -30.38 25.81
N ALA A 651 -35.04 -29.19 26.22
CA ALA A 651 -35.18 -28.06 25.29
C ALA A 651 -33.81 -27.61 24.76
N ALA A 652 -32.81 -27.57 25.63
CA ALA A 652 -31.42 -27.29 25.26
C ALA A 652 -30.86 -28.36 24.31
N ALA A 653 -31.18 -29.64 24.54
CA ALA A 653 -30.75 -30.74 23.68
C ALA A 653 -31.37 -30.67 22.27
N VAL A 654 -32.67 -30.40 22.16
CA VAL A 654 -33.36 -30.20 20.87
C VAL A 654 -32.72 -29.05 20.10
N ALA A 655 -32.60 -27.88 20.74
CA ALA A 655 -31.99 -26.70 20.12
C ALA A 655 -30.52 -26.94 19.72
N TRP A 656 -29.80 -27.82 20.43
CA TRP A 656 -28.45 -28.21 20.07
C TRP A 656 -28.39 -29.10 18.83
N LEU A 657 -29.29 -30.08 18.72
CA LEU A 657 -29.41 -30.97 17.57
C LEU A 657 -29.81 -30.21 16.29
N ASP A 658 -30.72 -29.22 16.41
CA ASP A 658 -31.13 -28.39 15.27
C ASP A 658 -29.97 -27.58 14.68
N ARG A 659 -29.10 -27.07 15.55
CA ARG A 659 -27.90 -26.33 15.14
C ARG A 659 -26.78 -27.22 14.62
N ASN A 660 -26.88 -28.55 14.77
CA ASN A 660 -25.83 -29.50 14.40
C ASN A 660 -26.42 -30.72 13.66
N PRO A 661 -26.78 -30.59 12.36
CA PRO A 661 -27.42 -31.64 11.58
C PRO A 661 -26.39 -32.65 11.03
N VAL A 662 -25.68 -33.33 11.95
CA VAL A 662 -24.71 -34.40 11.65
C VAL A 662 -24.97 -35.62 12.52
N ASP A 663 -24.25 -36.70 12.29
CA ASP A 663 -24.26 -37.86 13.18
C ASP A 663 -23.77 -37.45 14.57
N MET A 664 -24.63 -37.65 15.56
CA MET A 664 -24.39 -37.27 16.95
C MET A 664 -24.42 -38.52 17.84
N LEU A 665 -23.82 -38.39 19.01
CA LEU A 665 -23.89 -39.34 20.11
C LEU A 665 -24.43 -38.60 21.32
N ALA A 666 -25.47 -39.16 21.96
CA ALA A 666 -25.91 -38.75 23.29
C ALA A 666 -25.22 -39.64 24.32
N GLN A 667 -24.59 -39.02 25.32
CA GLN A 667 -23.82 -39.70 26.35
C GLN A 667 -24.24 -39.16 27.73
N GLU A 668 -24.29 -40.06 28.71
CA GLU A 668 -24.49 -39.74 30.12
C GLU A 668 -23.46 -38.69 30.59
N TYR A 669 -23.92 -37.70 31.36
CA TYR A 669 -22.99 -36.76 31.99
C TYR A 669 -22.32 -37.39 33.21
N VAL A 670 -21.00 -37.47 33.17
CA VAL A 670 -20.19 -37.99 34.28
C VAL A 670 -19.59 -36.84 35.08
N GLY A 671 -19.84 -36.82 36.39
CA GLY A 671 -19.23 -35.88 37.33
C GLY A 671 -17.74 -36.15 37.60
N GLY A 672 -17.11 -35.31 38.44
CA GLY A 672 -15.70 -35.48 38.84
C GLY A 672 -14.69 -34.69 37.99
N GLN A 673 -13.41 -34.89 38.32
CA GLN A 673 -12.27 -34.23 37.68
C GLN A 673 -11.90 -34.96 36.39
N GLU A 674 -11.53 -34.20 35.36
CA GLU A 674 -11.21 -34.73 34.03
C GLU A 674 -9.70 -34.84 33.83
N TYR A 675 -9.26 -35.99 33.30
CA TYR A 675 -7.86 -36.31 33.05
C TYR A 675 -7.67 -36.82 31.62
N GLY A 676 -6.54 -36.47 31.00
CA GLY A 676 -6.11 -37.07 29.73
C GLY A 676 -4.87 -37.93 29.98
N VAL A 677 -5.01 -39.25 29.87
CA VAL A 677 -3.91 -40.20 30.08
C VAL A 677 -3.48 -40.80 28.75
N PHE A 678 -2.28 -40.46 28.32
CA PHE A 678 -1.66 -41.01 27.12
C PHE A 678 -0.97 -42.32 27.47
N TRP A 679 -1.33 -43.39 26.77
CA TRP A 679 -0.89 -44.74 27.07
C TRP A 679 -0.51 -45.47 25.78
N TYR A 680 0.45 -46.38 25.88
CA TYR A 680 0.83 -47.24 24.76
C TYR A 680 1.31 -48.62 25.23
N ARG A 681 1.19 -49.64 24.38
CA ARG A 681 1.67 -51.00 24.63
C ARG A 681 2.33 -51.60 23.40
N ARG A 682 3.59 -52.03 23.55
CA ARG A 682 4.31 -52.74 22.49
C ARG A 682 3.64 -54.10 22.23
N PRO A 683 3.58 -54.60 20.98
CA PRO A 683 2.91 -55.86 20.67
C PRO A 683 3.41 -57.08 21.47
N SER A 684 4.70 -57.10 21.83
CA SER A 684 5.32 -58.17 22.63
C SER A 684 5.22 -57.98 24.15
N ALA A 685 4.67 -56.85 24.62
CA ALA A 685 4.58 -56.55 26.04
C ALA A 685 3.22 -56.97 26.61
N SER A 686 3.23 -57.62 27.77
CA SER A 686 2.00 -58.01 28.49
C SER A 686 1.33 -56.84 29.22
N ARG A 687 2.05 -55.73 29.45
CA ARG A 687 1.57 -54.54 30.15
C ARG A 687 1.85 -53.27 29.33
N GLY A 688 0.98 -52.27 29.46
CA GLY A 688 1.18 -50.97 28.84
C GLY A 688 2.00 -50.00 29.67
N GLU A 689 2.32 -48.86 29.07
CA GLU A 689 3.07 -47.76 29.67
C GLU A 689 2.27 -46.46 29.59
N ILE A 690 2.24 -45.71 30.69
CA ILE A 690 1.68 -44.36 30.72
C ILE A 690 2.74 -43.38 30.23
N PHE A 691 2.52 -42.80 29.06
CA PHE A 691 3.43 -41.83 28.45
C PHE A 691 3.24 -40.43 29.02
N SER A 692 2.00 -40.02 29.33
CA SER A 692 1.73 -38.74 29.97
C SER A 692 0.38 -38.69 30.66
N ILE A 693 0.25 -37.83 31.68
CA ILE A 693 -1.03 -37.54 32.35
C ILE A 693 -1.25 -36.03 32.33
N THR A 694 -2.45 -35.62 31.93
CA THR A 694 -2.89 -34.22 31.95
C THR A 694 -4.06 -34.08 32.89
N THR A 695 -3.97 -33.21 33.88
CA THR A 695 -5.13 -32.79 34.68
C THR A 695 -5.79 -31.61 34.01
N LYS A 696 -7.11 -31.66 33.81
CA LYS A 696 -7.87 -30.62 33.11
C LYS A 696 -8.73 -29.83 34.10
N PHE A 697 -8.41 -28.55 34.26
CA PHE A 697 -9.15 -27.64 35.12
C PHE A 697 -10.05 -26.72 34.30
N LEU A 698 -11.31 -26.58 34.75
CA LEU A 698 -12.22 -25.58 34.25
C LEU A 698 -11.96 -24.27 35.00
N PRO A 699 -11.52 -23.20 34.32
CA PRO A 699 -11.27 -21.92 34.98
C PRO A 699 -12.55 -21.30 35.51
N GLU A 700 -12.45 -20.68 36.68
CA GLU A 700 -13.55 -20.02 37.40
C GLU A 700 -13.15 -18.59 37.77
N VAL A 701 -14.13 -17.68 37.77
CA VAL A 701 -14.00 -16.33 38.36
C VAL A 701 -14.88 -16.23 39.60
N ARG A 702 -14.44 -15.43 40.57
CA ARG A 702 -15.20 -15.16 41.80
C ARG A 702 -15.96 -13.84 41.68
N GLY A 703 -17.26 -13.88 41.96
CA GLY A 703 -18.11 -12.70 42.02
C GLY A 703 -17.72 -11.78 43.17
N ASP A 704 -17.83 -10.48 42.95
CA ASP A 704 -17.67 -9.45 43.96
C ASP A 704 -18.97 -8.67 44.26
N GLY A 705 -20.09 -9.09 43.63
CA GLY A 705 -21.41 -8.46 43.76
C GLY A 705 -21.54 -7.09 43.11
N ARG A 706 -20.52 -6.60 42.38
CA ARG A 706 -20.51 -5.24 41.81
C ARG A 706 -20.19 -5.22 40.33
N ARG A 707 -19.20 -6.00 39.90
CA ARG A 707 -18.73 -6.05 38.51
C ARG A 707 -19.41 -7.20 37.77
N ASN A 708 -19.68 -6.98 36.48
CA ASN A 708 -20.20 -8.05 35.63
C ASN A 708 -19.08 -9.02 35.20
N LEU A 709 -19.46 -10.17 34.66
CA LEU A 709 -18.51 -11.20 34.21
C LEU A 709 -17.53 -10.68 33.15
N GLU A 710 -17.93 -9.78 32.25
CA GLU A 710 -16.99 -9.16 31.30
C GLU A 710 -15.85 -8.41 32.00
N GLN A 711 -16.18 -7.60 33.00
CA GLN A 711 -15.20 -6.83 33.76
C GLN A 711 -14.29 -7.72 34.60
N LEU A 712 -14.86 -8.74 35.26
CA LEU A 712 -14.10 -9.71 36.05
C LEU A 712 -13.14 -10.53 35.16
N LEU A 713 -13.58 -10.91 33.96
CA LEU A 713 -12.75 -11.59 32.95
C LEU A 713 -11.61 -10.71 32.46
N LEU A 714 -11.87 -9.42 32.23
CA LEU A 714 -10.83 -8.51 31.79
C LEU A 714 -9.75 -8.36 32.85
N ASP A 715 -10.08 -8.38 34.14
CA ASP A 715 -9.13 -8.20 35.23
C ASP A 715 -8.36 -9.47 35.62
N ASP A 716 -8.85 -10.65 35.24
CA ASP A 716 -8.15 -11.92 35.45
C ASP A 716 -6.76 -11.95 34.77
N ALA A 717 -5.80 -12.65 35.37
CA ALA A 717 -4.42 -12.70 34.89
C ALA A 717 -4.24 -13.52 33.59
N ARG A 718 -5.11 -14.51 33.34
CA ARG A 718 -5.07 -15.39 32.16
C ARG A 718 -6.18 -15.06 31.16
N ALA A 719 -7.36 -14.72 31.65
CA ALA A 719 -8.56 -14.67 30.83
C ALA A 719 -8.54 -13.68 29.66
N PRO A 720 -7.81 -12.54 29.71
CA PRO A 720 -7.63 -11.68 28.53
C PRO A 720 -7.02 -12.41 27.32
N ALA A 721 -6.17 -13.43 27.53
CA ALA A 721 -5.62 -14.23 26.43
C ALA A 721 -6.67 -15.13 25.75
N MET A 722 -7.70 -15.54 26.49
CA MET A 722 -8.79 -16.41 26.05
C MET A 722 -10.15 -15.71 25.99
N GLN A 723 -10.16 -14.37 26.03
CA GLN A 723 -11.37 -13.54 26.18
C GLN A 723 -12.46 -13.92 25.19
N ARG A 724 -12.08 -14.14 23.92
CA ARG A 724 -13.04 -14.53 22.87
C ARG A 724 -13.70 -15.87 23.15
N ALA A 725 -12.93 -16.87 23.58
CA ALA A 725 -13.47 -18.20 23.87
C ALA A 725 -14.42 -18.17 25.08
N TYR A 726 -14.06 -17.42 26.13
CA TYR A 726 -14.93 -17.27 27.31
C TYR A 726 -16.18 -16.42 27.02
N ALA A 727 -16.06 -15.37 26.22
CA ALA A 727 -17.22 -14.57 25.79
C ALA A 727 -18.19 -15.41 24.94
N GLU A 728 -17.67 -16.24 24.03
CA GLU A 728 -18.48 -17.18 23.23
C GLU A 728 -19.15 -18.25 24.12
N ALA A 729 -18.46 -18.74 25.17
CA ALA A 729 -19.00 -19.75 26.08
C ALA A 729 -20.08 -19.19 27.02
N LEU A 730 -19.88 -17.99 27.56
CA LEU A 730 -20.84 -17.36 28.49
C LEU A 730 -22.03 -16.73 27.77
N GLY A 731 -21.87 -16.29 26.51
CA GLY A 731 -22.94 -15.72 25.70
C GLY A 731 -23.65 -14.56 26.41
N ALA A 732 -24.97 -14.69 26.60
CA ALA A 732 -25.78 -13.68 27.27
C ALA A 732 -25.41 -13.46 28.75
N ARG A 733 -24.81 -14.46 29.41
CA ARG A 733 -24.40 -14.36 30.82
C ARG A 733 -23.25 -13.39 31.04
N LEU A 734 -22.56 -12.95 29.99
CA LEU A 734 -21.40 -12.07 30.10
C LEU A 734 -21.71 -10.75 30.83
N THR A 735 -22.98 -10.32 30.80
CA THR A 735 -23.47 -9.12 31.51
C THR A 735 -23.96 -9.37 32.93
N ASP A 736 -24.02 -10.63 33.39
CA ASP A 736 -24.45 -10.98 34.74
C ASP A 736 -23.47 -10.45 35.78
N VAL A 737 -23.99 -10.03 36.94
CA VAL A 737 -23.22 -9.62 38.11
C VAL A 737 -23.31 -10.74 39.16
N PRO A 738 -22.28 -11.59 39.32
CA PRO A 738 -22.32 -12.70 40.26
C PRO A 738 -22.25 -12.20 41.70
N ALA A 739 -22.93 -12.90 42.61
CA ALA A 739 -22.96 -12.54 44.03
C ALA A 739 -21.56 -12.62 44.67
N PRO A 740 -21.30 -11.89 45.77
CA PRO A 740 -20.01 -11.93 46.45
C PRO A 740 -19.63 -13.38 46.84
N GLY A 741 -18.48 -13.85 46.36
CA GLY A 741 -17.99 -15.21 46.64
C GLY A 741 -18.57 -16.31 45.75
N GLU A 742 -19.55 -16.00 44.88
CA GLU A 742 -20.07 -16.94 43.88
C GLU A 742 -18.95 -17.35 42.92
N ARG A 743 -18.84 -18.65 42.63
CA ARG A 743 -17.87 -19.18 41.67
C ARG A 743 -18.56 -19.45 40.34
N VAL A 744 -18.15 -18.73 39.30
CA VAL A 744 -18.69 -18.89 37.95
C VAL A 744 -17.66 -19.52 37.04
N ARG A 745 -17.99 -20.69 36.46
CA ARG A 745 -17.17 -21.36 35.46
C ARG A 745 -17.19 -20.60 34.15
N LEU A 746 -16.01 -20.42 33.55
CA LEU A 746 -15.85 -19.70 32.28
C LEU A 746 -16.04 -20.57 31.04
N THR A 747 -15.95 -21.90 31.22
CA THR A 747 -16.17 -22.90 30.17
C THR A 747 -16.65 -24.20 30.81
N GLU A 748 -17.48 -24.94 30.09
CA GLU A 748 -18.02 -26.22 30.53
C GLU A 748 -17.25 -27.42 29.96
N LEU A 749 -16.34 -27.18 29.00
CA LEU A 749 -15.60 -28.21 28.31
C LEU A 749 -14.13 -28.23 28.74
N GLY A 750 -13.62 -29.42 29.06
CA GLY A 750 -12.21 -29.71 29.36
C GLY A 750 -11.27 -29.62 28.15
N THR A 751 -11.48 -28.67 27.24
CA THR A 751 -10.65 -28.51 26.04
C THR A 751 -9.81 -27.24 26.10
N HIS A 752 -8.49 -27.37 25.89
CA HIS A 752 -7.54 -26.25 25.97
C HIS A 752 -7.89 -25.08 25.05
N CYS A 753 -8.25 -25.33 23.78
CA CYS A 753 -8.61 -24.25 22.84
C CYS A 753 -9.94 -23.57 23.17
N ARG A 754 -10.74 -24.14 24.09
CA ARG A 754 -11.95 -23.53 24.68
C ARG A 754 -11.67 -22.89 26.04
N GLY A 755 -10.41 -22.83 26.46
CA GLY A 755 -9.95 -22.11 27.64
C GLY A 755 -9.74 -22.96 28.88
N ALA A 756 -9.92 -24.28 28.84
CA ALA A 756 -9.51 -25.16 29.94
C ALA A 756 -8.00 -25.00 30.22
N VAL A 757 -7.61 -25.16 31.48
CA VAL A 757 -6.21 -25.12 31.92
C VAL A 757 -5.72 -26.56 32.03
N PHE A 758 -4.58 -26.86 31.43
CA PHE A 758 -3.96 -28.17 31.46
C PHE A 758 -2.72 -28.12 32.34
N GLU A 759 -2.61 -29.07 33.26
CA GLU A 759 -1.44 -29.22 34.13
C GLU A 759 -0.87 -30.63 33.95
N ASP A 760 0.46 -30.72 34.01
CA ASP A 760 1.19 -31.98 34.02
C ASP A 760 0.96 -32.70 35.34
N GLY A 761 0.40 -33.91 35.24
CA GLY A 761 0.04 -34.79 36.35
C GLY A 761 0.87 -36.07 36.39
N ALA A 762 2.12 -36.03 35.93
CA ALA A 762 3.01 -37.21 35.91
C ALA A 762 3.10 -37.95 37.26
N GLU A 763 2.93 -37.26 38.38
CA GLU A 763 2.90 -37.82 39.74
C GLU A 763 1.69 -38.73 40.03
N LEU A 764 0.65 -38.67 39.19
CA LEU A 764 -0.55 -39.49 39.27
C LEU A 764 -0.36 -40.86 38.60
N ALA A 765 0.77 -41.09 37.95
CA ALA A 765 1.11 -42.38 37.35
C ALA A 765 1.38 -43.42 38.46
N GLY A 766 0.35 -44.21 38.78
CA GLY A 766 0.41 -45.30 39.74
C GLY A 766 0.19 -46.67 39.08
N GLU A 767 0.57 -47.73 39.79
CA GLU A 767 0.32 -49.11 39.36
C GLU A 767 -1.17 -49.41 39.19
N GLY A 768 -2.03 -48.94 40.11
CA GLY A 768 -3.48 -49.13 40.02
C GLY A 768 -4.10 -48.50 38.77
N LEU A 769 -3.70 -47.26 38.44
CA LEU A 769 -4.11 -46.60 37.19
C LEU A 769 -3.66 -47.40 35.96
N ARG A 770 -2.43 -47.92 35.96
CA ARG A 770 -1.91 -48.71 34.84
C ARG A 770 -2.70 -50.01 34.65
N GLU A 771 -2.98 -50.73 35.73
CA GLU A 771 -3.77 -51.97 35.68
C GLU A 771 -5.20 -51.72 35.19
N ALA A 772 -5.83 -50.63 35.64
CA ALA A 772 -7.16 -50.23 35.16
C ALA A 772 -7.13 -49.89 33.66
N LEU A 773 -6.12 -49.16 33.19
CA LEU A 773 -5.96 -48.84 31.76
C LEU A 773 -5.66 -50.07 30.91
N ASP A 774 -4.83 -51.00 31.40
CA ASP A 774 -4.53 -52.25 30.70
C ASP A 774 -5.79 -53.13 30.59
N ALA A 775 -6.63 -53.17 31.62
CA ALA A 775 -7.92 -53.86 31.59
C ALA A 775 -8.89 -53.25 30.58
N ILE A 776 -9.03 -51.92 30.56
CA ILE A 776 -9.86 -51.21 29.58
C ILE A 776 -9.32 -51.45 28.16
N ALA A 777 -8.00 -51.31 27.95
CA ALA A 777 -7.37 -51.51 26.66
C ALA A 777 -7.50 -52.97 26.17
N ALA A 778 -7.49 -53.95 27.07
CA ALA A 778 -7.69 -55.37 26.72
C ALA A 778 -9.09 -55.65 26.14
N SER A 779 -10.10 -54.84 26.47
CA SER A 779 -11.44 -54.96 25.87
C SER A 779 -11.49 -54.50 24.40
N PHE A 780 -10.51 -53.70 23.96
CA PHE A 780 -10.42 -53.21 22.58
C PHE A 780 -9.33 -53.98 21.82
N GLU A 781 -9.75 -54.95 21.02
CA GLU A 781 -8.84 -55.70 20.15
C GLU A 781 -8.13 -54.77 19.14
N GLY A 782 -6.79 -54.81 19.14
CA GLY A 782 -5.97 -54.00 18.23
C GLY A 782 -5.79 -52.54 18.64
N PHE A 783 -5.96 -52.19 19.91
CA PHE A 783 -5.56 -50.88 20.45
C PHE A 783 -4.19 -50.94 21.17
N HIS A 784 -3.26 -50.07 20.76
CA HIS A 784 -1.87 -50.07 21.25
C HIS A 784 -1.32 -48.69 21.56
N PHE A 785 -1.95 -47.61 21.10
CA PHE A 785 -1.41 -46.25 21.21
C PHE A 785 -2.51 -45.21 21.17
N GLY A 786 -2.63 -44.40 22.22
CA GLY A 786 -3.59 -43.31 22.21
C GLY A 786 -3.79 -42.63 23.56
N ARG A 787 -4.82 -41.80 23.64
CA ARG A 787 -5.19 -41.05 24.85
C ARG A 787 -6.56 -41.45 25.36
N PHE A 788 -6.61 -41.86 26.62
CA PHE A 788 -7.81 -42.04 27.42
C PHE A 788 -8.20 -40.71 28.06
N ASP A 789 -9.37 -40.18 27.71
CA ASP A 789 -9.97 -39.04 28.42
C ASP A 789 -10.91 -39.59 29.50
N LEU A 790 -10.47 -39.51 30.75
CA LEU A 790 -11.10 -40.12 31.92
C LEU A 790 -11.75 -39.07 32.83
N ARG A 791 -12.75 -39.48 33.59
CA ARG A 791 -13.18 -38.80 34.81
C ARG A 791 -13.00 -39.69 36.03
N ALA A 792 -12.56 -39.07 37.12
CA ALA A 792 -12.46 -39.70 38.44
C ALA A 792 -12.96 -38.73 39.53
N PRO A 793 -13.47 -39.25 40.67
CA PRO A 793 -13.92 -38.41 41.79
C PRO A 793 -12.81 -37.53 42.38
N SER A 794 -11.57 -38.02 42.36
CA SER A 794 -10.39 -37.32 42.88
C SER A 794 -9.09 -37.81 42.22
N ALA A 795 -8.01 -37.05 42.39
CA ALA A 795 -6.67 -37.44 41.93
C ALA A 795 -6.17 -38.73 42.58
N ALA A 796 -6.56 -39.01 43.84
CA ALA A 796 -6.23 -40.26 44.53
C ALA A 796 -6.96 -41.45 43.90
N ALA A 797 -8.26 -41.30 43.60
CA ALA A 797 -9.04 -42.33 42.91
C ALA A 797 -8.46 -42.64 41.52
N LEU A 798 -8.01 -41.61 40.79
CA LEU A 798 -7.30 -41.79 39.51
C LEU A 798 -6.05 -42.65 39.70
N ARG A 799 -5.14 -42.26 40.60
CA ARG A 799 -3.86 -42.95 40.82
C ARG A 799 -4.04 -44.41 41.24
N GLU A 800 -5.08 -44.69 42.03
CA GLU A 800 -5.43 -46.04 42.50
C GLU A 800 -6.22 -46.86 41.47
N GLY A 801 -6.68 -46.26 40.37
CA GLY A 801 -7.45 -46.95 39.34
C GLY A 801 -8.92 -47.24 39.72
N ARG A 802 -9.49 -46.50 40.66
CA ARG A 802 -10.85 -46.73 41.20
C ARG A 802 -11.87 -45.73 40.65
N ASP A 803 -13.10 -46.20 40.42
CA ASP A 803 -14.25 -45.40 39.97
C ASP A 803 -13.95 -44.55 38.72
N LEU A 804 -13.19 -45.13 37.78
CA LEU A 804 -12.83 -44.47 36.54
C LEU A 804 -13.95 -44.56 35.51
N LYS A 805 -14.24 -43.43 34.84
CA LYS A 805 -15.15 -43.38 33.71
C LYS A 805 -14.44 -42.86 32.46
N LEU A 806 -14.38 -43.67 31.41
CA LEU A 806 -13.78 -43.33 30.13
C LEU A 806 -14.76 -42.56 29.25
N LEU A 807 -14.54 -41.25 29.10
CA LEU A 807 -15.38 -40.38 28.28
C LEU A 807 -15.13 -40.58 26.79
N GLU A 808 -13.85 -40.71 26.41
CA GLU A 808 -13.39 -40.77 25.03
C GLU A 808 -12.03 -41.48 24.94
N LEU A 809 -11.86 -42.31 23.91
CA LEU A 809 -10.59 -42.92 23.54
C LEU A 809 -10.17 -42.36 22.18
N ASN A 810 -8.97 -41.79 22.10
CA ASN A 810 -8.43 -41.20 20.87
C ASN A 810 -7.20 -41.98 20.41
N GLY A 811 -7.06 -42.22 19.11
CA GLY A 811 -5.92 -42.94 18.54
C GLY A 811 -4.72 -42.05 18.22
N LEU A 812 -4.05 -42.34 17.10
CA LEU A 812 -2.72 -41.82 16.75
C LEU A 812 -2.58 -40.29 16.78
N THR A 813 -3.62 -39.55 16.37
CA THR A 813 -3.54 -38.08 16.27
C THR A 813 -3.83 -37.33 17.55
N SER A 814 -4.10 -38.04 18.65
CA SER A 814 -4.16 -37.42 19.96
C SER A 814 -2.78 -36.89 20.36
N GLU A 815 -2.76 -35.75 21.02
CA GLU A 815 -1.53 -35.15 21.56
C GLU A 815 -1.41 -35.49 23.04
N ALA A 816 -0.17 -35.70 23.50
CA ALA A 816 0.16 -35.67 24.92
C ALA A 816 -0.06 -34.26 25.47
N THR A 817 -1.25 -34.00 26.01
CA THR A 817 -1.73 -32.64 26.32
C THR A 817 -1.07 -31.97 27.51
N HIS A 818 -0.30 -32.70 28.33
CA HIS A 818 0.47 -32.13 29.44
C HIS A 818 1.48 -31.10 28.97
N ILE A 819 1.89 -31.15 27.69
CA ILE A 819 2.78 -30.15 27.10
C ILE A 819 2.27 -28.73 27.31
N TYR A 820 0.94 -28.51 27.34
CA TYR A 820 0.35 -27.17 27.50
C TYR A 820 0.45 -26.61 28.93
N ASP A 821 1.06 -27.33 29.87
CA ASP A 821 1.38 -26.81 31.20
C ASP A 821 2.29 -25.58 31.09
N ARG A 822 1.94 -24.54 31.86
CA ARG A 822 2.66 -23.27 31.95
C ARG A 822 4.10 -23.39 32.44
N ARG A 823 4.40 -24.45 33.18
CA ARG A 823 5.74 -24.80 33.66
C ARG A 823 6.64 -25.28 32.52
N HIS A 824 6.06 -25.74 31.40
CA HIS A 824 6.81 -26.28 30.28
C HIS A 824 7.23 -25.21 29.28
N SER A 825 8.42 -25.40 28.72
CA SER A 825 8.90 -24.61 27.58
C SER A 825 8.47 -25.24 26.26
N ILE A 826 8.50 -24.46 25.18
CA ILE A 826 8.27 -24.97 23.82
C ILE A 826 9.24 -26.11 23.45
N PHE A 827 10.48 -26.08 23.95
CA PHE A 827 11.47 -27.15 23.72
C PHE A 827 11.07 -28.44 24.43
N THR A 828 10.46 -28.35 25.62
CA THR A 828 9.89 -29.52 26.31
C THR A 828 8.77 -30.12 25.48
N ALA A 829 7.87 -29.29 24.95
CA ALA A 829 6.78 -29.72 24.09
C ALA A 829 7.27 -30.42 22.82
N TRP A 830 8.26 -29.84 22.12
CA TRP A 830 8.86 -30.48 20.95
C TRP A 830 9.51 -31.82 21.28
N ARG A 831 10.24 -31.92 22.40
CA ARG A 831 10.85 -33.18 22.83
C ARG A 831 9.79 -34.26 23.06
N VAL A 832 8.71 -33.91 23.75
CA VAL A 832 7.59 -34.82 24.03
C VAL A 832 6.90 -35.25 22.73
N LEU A 833 6.54 -34.31 21.86
CA LEU A 833 5.86 -34.62 20.59
C LEU A 833 6.75 -35.46 19.67
N CYS A 834 8.05 -35.14 19.55
CA CYS A 834 8.99 -35.94 18.78
C CYS A 834 9.10 -37.36 19.33
N ARG A 835 9.16 -37.53 20.66
CA ARG A 835 9.18 -38.85 21.31
C ARG A 835 7.89 -39.62 21.09
N GLN A 836 6.73 -38.96 21.20
CA GLN A 836 5.42 -39.54 20.91
C GLN A 836 5.38 -40.11 19.48
N TRP A 837 5.84 -39.34 18.49
CA TRP A 837 5.90 -39.80 17.11
C TRP A 837 6.93 -40.92 16.89
N SER A 838 8.08 -40.88 17.57
CA SER A 838 9.03 -41.99 17.54
C SER A 838 8.40 -43.30 18.02
N ILE A 839 7.65 -43.28 19.14
CA ILE A 839 6.92 -44.44 19.65
C ILE A 839 5.88 -44.91 18.63
N ALA A 840 5.11 -44.00 18.02
CA ALA A 840 4.12 -44.36 17.01
C ALA A 840 4.74 -45.06 15.79
N PHE A 841 5.90 -44.59 15.30
CA PHE A 841 6.64 -45.23 14.21
C PHE A 841 7.20 -46.60 14.62
N GLU A 842 7.78 -46.72 15.82
CA GLU A 842 8.28 -47.99 16.36
C GLU A 842 7.17 -49.05 16.44
N LEU A 843 6.01 -48.68 16.99
CA LEU A 843 4.84 -49.55 17.09
C LEU A 843 4.28 -49.92 15.71
N GLY A 844 4.15 -48.96 14.80
CA GLY A 844 3.70 -49.23 13.44
C GLY A 844 4.62 -50.21 12.70
N VAL A 845 5.95 -50.08 12.89
CA VAL A 845 6.93 -51.01 12.31
C VAL A 845 6.77 -52.42 12.89
N ALA A 846 6.59 -52.53 14.21
CA ALA A 846 6.36 -53.80 14.88
C ALA A 846 5.06 -54.46 14.40
N GLN A 847 3.97 -53.70 14.24
CA GLN A 847 2.69 -54.20 13.73
C GLN A 847 2.77 -54.64 12.28
N ARG A 848 3.48 -53.88 11.43
CA ARG A 848 3.76 -54.27 10.05
C ARG A 848 4.54 -55.59 10.00
N ALA A 849 5.54 -55.76 10.88
CA ALA A 849 6.29 -57.01 10.98
C ALA A 849 5.42 -58.19 11.47
N ALA A 850 4.37 -57.91 12.25
CA ALA A 850 3.36 -58.88 12.67
C ALA A 850 2.27 -59.15 11.61
N GLY A 851 2.38 -58.58 10.41
CA GLY A 851 1.46 -58.84 9.29
C GLY A 851 0.27 -57.89 9.16
N VAL A 852 0.21 -56.81 9.95
CA VAL A 852 -0.87 -55.81 9.84
C VAL A 852 -0.72 -55.01 8.54
N PRO A 853 -1.77 -54.92 7.70
CA PRO A 853 -1.72 -54.18 6.44
C PRO A 853 -1.63 -52.66 6.68
N LEU A 854 -0.92 -51.95 5.80
CA LEU A 854 -0.83 -50.49 5.83
C LEU A 854 -1.95 -49.87 4.99
N THR A 855 -2.55 -48.78 5.47
CA THR A 855 -3.46 -47.96 4.67
C THR A 855 -2.65 -47.11 3.69
N SER A 856 -3.06 -47.08 2.41
CA SER A 856 -2.33 -46.31 1.40
C SER A 856 -2.46 -44.80 1.64
N LEU A 857 -1.44 -44.01 1.25
CA LEU A 857 -1.52 -42.55 1.38
C LEU A 857 -2.67 -41.93 0.57
N ARG A 858 -3.09 -42.61 -0.52
CA ARG A 858 -4.25 -42.20 -1.34
C ARG A 858 -5.55 -42.38 -0.56
N GLU A 859 -5.72 -43.50 0.13
CA GLU A 859 -6.87 -43.75 1.01
C GLU A 859 -6.90 -42.75 2.18
N VAL A 860 -5.76 -42.50 2.82
CA VAL A 860 -5.66 -41.49 3.89
C VAL A 860 -6.07 -40.10 3.39
N LEU A 861 -5.66 -39.72 2.18
CA LEU A 861 -6.08 -38.45 1.56
C LEU A 861 -7.58 -38.43 1.25
N ALA A 862 -8.14 -39.53 0.76
CA ALA A 862 -9.58 -39.65 0.51
C ALA A 862 -10.40 -39.52 1.80
N MET A 863 -9.96 -40.17 2.89
CA MET A 863 -10.56 -40.03 4.22
C MET A 863 -10.49 -38.58 4.72
N ALA A 864 -9.36 -37.89 4.50
CA ALA A 864 -9.21 -36.50 4.89
C ALA A 864 -10.13 -35.54 4.12
N LEU A 865 -10.31 -35.78 2.81
CA LEU A 865 -11.24 -35.01 1.97
C LEU A 865 -12.70 -35.26 2.38
N ALA A 866 -13.06 -36.51 2.67
CA ALA A 866 -14.39 -36.87 3.18
C ALA A 866 -14.68 -36.17 4.53
N TYR A 867 -13.74 -36.23 5.48
CA TYR A 867 -13.85 -35.54 6.76
C TYR A 867 -14.01 -34.03 6.60
N ARG A 868 -13.25 -33.40 5.70
CA ARG A 868 -13.39 -31.96 5.40
C ARG A 868 -14.77 -31.58 4.87
N ARG A 869 -15.39 -32.40 4.01
CA ARG A 869 -16.75 -32.18 3.51
C ARG A 869 -17.78 -32.24 4.63
N THR A 870 -17.66 -33.22 5.54
CA THR A 870 -18.53 -33.34 6.72
C THR A 870 -18.31 -32.18 7.70
N ALA A 871 -17.06 -31.75 7.91
CA ALA A 871 -16.75 -30.60 8.77
C ALA A 871 -17.26 -29.26 8.21
N ALA A 872 -17.33 -29.09 6.89
CA ALA A 872 -17.90 -27.90 6.26
C ALA A 872 -19.42 -27.79 6.50
N ARG A 873 -20.14 -28.93 6.48
CA ARG A 873 -21.57 -29.01 6.82
C ARG A 873 -21.89 -28.65 8.28
N ARG A 874 -20.89 -28.62 9.17
CA ARG A 874 -21.04 -28.20 10.59
C ARG A 874 -20.84 -26.71 10.84
N ARG A 875 -20.34 -25.95 9.85
CA ARG A 875 -19.99 -24.53 10.00
C ARG A 875 -20.95 -23.58 9.27
N GLY A 876 -21.79 -24.11 8.40
CA GLY A 876 -22.96 -23.42 7.85
C GLY A 876 -24.15 -23.70 8.74
#